data_AF-A0A7S4IC88-F1
#
_entry.id   AF-A0A7S4IC88-F1
#
_cell.length_a   1.000
_cell.length_b   1.000
_cell.length_c   1.000
_cell.angle_alpha   90.00
_cell.angle_beta   90.00
_cell.angle_gamma   90.00
#
_symmetry.space_group_name_H-M   'P 1'
#
loop_
_entity.id
_entity.type
_entity.pdbx_description
1 polymer ?
#
loop_
_entity_poly.entity_id
_entity_poly.type
_entity_poly.pdbx_seq_one_letter_code
_entity_poly.pdbx_strand_id
1 'polypeptide(L)'
;VVYDTNTKACMVKIVDQTKWTSTVFNGQYDGNFLPGEIRNVPAVGMIRYGVGSPFECRLICDDEPFDACQFATYDESKGTCHMKSFAPKSGQSVSYRLDPRGSNDRPSIEGRIDPAGNTGVVAIAATLLPTGRILNVARPEYWHERPNYDNVLPGSPTTSGEIAALYDPDAESSAPVRSEENLFCHGQVLTPDGNVFSAGGDGVGPFDGMISGLKRQRYYDVSSRRFILGKEMLKQRWYPTVVRTPSGKYWTIGGQPDGVAYAVIPNMDVYDPDRHYAPNTLVDVGLLSMTGTTSYPFPAIIPGSGDVFLFQMNSWSVHDGITGIEKERSPYGIVPLFRGGDYVGGNAILPMTAKDTADGHACEMILFGGGEVHGNNGDTRPVRATNSVVRIDMTSPSKVWTYDDPMPYGRIVSDAVVQPNGKILLFNGGRSGKTGGAPGRPLMYGAASEIFCYSPEEPIGRRWEVFAKSPRRRFYHSSAVLIPDGTTLIMGTDEATYDVDTAYDHDAERFTPPWLLDGSPRPVIESHPSPPSTGREDDGYTVPYDSDFTLRYSGTDDVDRVTLMAPNSNTHGTEMTQRTLFLRIVSQTPPSKDGGDGGGDGGTITVRSPVDATVMIPGYYMLFAVKGDTPSVGVWVKIGPGGTGDIDDDNDGDIEMPATPPTTTTTTTATATATVIIPPFEKCGGGSWIPPSSNAACGPDHYCRYDSEWWSSCWPCSTVRVDAAAAPAPGECPEGEILGQVGGGGGGGRR
;
A
#
# COMPACT_ATOMS: atom_id res chain seq x y z
N VAL A 1 -8.55 -6.25 -48.74
CA VAL A 1 -7.30 -7.04 -48.88
C VAL A 1 -6.80 -6.84 -50.30
N VAL A 2 -5.50 -6.60 -50.51
CA VAL A 2 -4.87 -6.40 -51.83
C VAL A 2 -3.73 -7.40 -51.96
N TYR A 3 -3.70 -8.19 -53.04
CA TYR A 3 -2.62 -9.14 -53.32
C TYR A 3 -1.66 -8.53 -54.34
N ASP A 4 -0.38 -8.39 -53.97
CA ASP A 4 0.67 -7.96 -54.88
C ASP A 4 1.31 -9.19 -55.53
N THR A 5 1.12 -9.32 -56.85
CA THR A 5 1.61 -10.45 -57.64
C THR A 5 3.13 -10.49 -57.78
N ASN A 6 3.82 -9.35 -57.62
CA ASN A 6 5.28 -9.27 -57.75
C ASN A 6 5.96 -9.74 -56.47
N THR A 7 5.40 -9.38 -55.31
CA THR A 7 5.96 -9.72 -54.00
C THR A 7 5.31 -10.96 -53.36
N LYS A 8 4.23 -11.47 -53.98
CA LYS A 8 3.36 -12.55 -53.44
C LYS A 8 2.83 -12.26 -52.03
N ALA A 9 2.65 -10.98 -51.70
CA ALA A 9 2.18 -10.53 -50.40
C ALA A 9 0.68 -10.20 -50.41
N CYS A 10 -0.02 -10.60 -49.35
CA CYS A 10 -1.39 -10.19 -49.07
C CYS A 10 -1.40 -9.01 -48.09
N MET A 11 -1.83 -7.83 -48.54
CA MET A 11 -2.06 -6.66 -47.69
C MET A 11 -3.50 -6.64 -47.19
N VAL A 12 -3.70 -6.83 -45.88
CA VAL A 12 -5.00 -6.62 -45.22
C VAL A 12 -5.02 -5.22 -44.62
N LYS A 13 -5.98 -4.39 -45.04
CA LYS A 13 -6.28 -3.10 -44.40
C LYS A 13 -7.57 -3.27 -43.60
N ILE A 14 -7.47 -3.25 -42.28
CA ILE A 14 -8.63 -3.20 -41.38
C ILE A 14 -8.97 -1.73 -41.17
N VAL A 15 -10.21 -1.33 -41.42
CA VAL A 15 -10.73 0.01 -41.13
C VAL A 15 -11.88 -0.19 -40.14
N ASP A 16 -11.61 0.07 -38.86
CA ASP A 16 -12.66 0.18 -37.86
C ASP A 16 -13.17 1.63 -37.87
N GLN A 17 -14.46 1.84 -38.14
CA GLN A 17 -15.06 3.18 -38.22
C GLN A 17 -15.31 3.80 -36.84
N THR A 18 -15.15 3.04 -35.76
CA THR A 18 -15.32 3.51 -34.38
C THR A 18 -13.98 3.79 -33.68
N LYS A 19 -12.88 3.21 -34.18
CA LYS A 19 -11.50 3.50 -33.78
C LYS A 19 -10.66 3.62 -35.04
N TRP A 20 -10.30 4.85 -35.43
CA TRP A 20 -9.54 5.15 -36.65
C TRP A 20 -8.09 4.64 -36.58
N THR A 21 -7.91 3.33 -36.65
CA THR A 21 -6.63 2.62 -36.77
C THR A 21 -6.51 2.05 -38.17
N SER A 22 -5.32 2.17 -38.77
CA SER A 22 -4.95 1.36 -39.92
C SER A 22 -3.79 0.45 -39.54
N THR A 23 -4.04 -0.85 -39.60
CA THR A 23 -3.03 -1.89 -39.44
C THR A 23 -2.85 -2.55 -40.80
N VAL A 24 -1.62 -2.57 -41.29
CA VAL A 24 -1.22 -3.29 -42.51
C VAL A 24 -0.56 -4.59 -42.05
N PHE A 25 -0.82 -5.70 -42.72
CA PHE A 25 -0.13 -6.97 -42.47
C PHE A 25 0.56 -7.39 -43.76
N ASN A 26 1.81 -7.86 -43.68
CA ASN A 26 2.56 -8.41 -44.82
C ASN A 26 2.91 -9.88 -44.52
N GLY A 27 2.28 -10.83 -45.19
CA GLY A 27 2.64 -12.25 -45.11
C GLY A 27 3.11 -12.80 -46.46
N GLN A 28 4.13 -13.67 -46.46
CA GLN A 28 4.45 -14.55 -47.60
C GLN A 28 3.62 -15.84 -47.51
N TYR A 29 3.15 -16.30 -48.66
CA TYR A 29 2.28 -17.48 -48.75
C TYR A 29 3.10 -18.77 -48.89
N ASP A 30 3.12 -19.60 -47.84
CA ASP A 30 3.89 -20.86 -47.79
C ASP A 30 3.00 -22.13 -47.89
N GLY A 31 1.77 -21.96 -48.38
CA GLY A 31 0.99 -23.07 -48.95
C GLY A 31 0.24 -24.01 -48.00
N ASN A 32 0.28 -23.86 -46.66
CA ASN A 32 -0.49 -24.73 -45.75
C ASN A 32 -1.02 -23.99 -44.50
N PHE A 33 -2.35 -23.79 -44.38
CA PHE A 33 -3.23 -24.14 -43.23
C PHE A 33 -4.54 -23.32 -43.11
N LEU A 34 -5.45 -23.89 -42.30
CA LEU A 34 -6.88 -23.65 -41.99
C LEU A 34 -7.22 -22.23 -41.43
N PRO A 35 -8.51 -21.81 -41.47
CA PRO A 35 -8.92 -20.48 -41.04
C PRO A 35 -8.93 -20.37 -39.51
N GLY A 36 -7.98 -19.61 -38.94
CA GLY A 36 -8.03 -19.26 -37.51
C GLY A 36 -6.72 -18.83 -36.84
N GLU A 37 -5.54 -19.11 -37.38
CA GLU A 37 -4.27 -18.71 -36.76
C GLU A 37 -3.50 -17.68 -37.60
N ILE A 38 -3.37 -16.45 -37.08
CA ILE A 38 -2.29 -15.53 -37.49
C ILE A 38 -1.20 -15.69 -36.42
N ARG A 39 -0.15 -16.47 -36.71
CA ARG A 39 1.06 -16.54 -35.87
C ARG A 39 2.10 -15.54 -36.37
N ASN A 40 2.66 -14.77 -35.43
CA ASN A 40 3.86 -13.93 -35.51
C ASN A 40 4.25 -13.41 -36.91
N VAL A 41 3.81 -12.19 -37.23
CA VAL A 41 4.40 -11.38 -38.30
C VAL A 41 5.03 -10.14 -37.68
N PRO A 42 6.37 -9.95 -37.76
CA PRO A 42 7.01 -8.75 -37.28
C PRO A 42 6.86 -7.60 -38.30
N ALA A 43 6.59 -6.41 -37.75
CA ALA A 43 6.31 -5.11 -38.37
C ALA A 43 4.85 -4.86 -38.78
N VAL A 44 4.23 -3.83 -38.20
CA VAL A 44 3.71 -2.65 -38.93
C VAL A 44 3.47 -1.48 -37.97
N GLY A 45 3.97 -0.31 -38.35
CA GLY A 45 3.75 0.91 -37.58
C GLY A 45 2.29 1.35 -37.54
N MET A 46 1.84 1.76 -36.36
CA MET A 46 0.49 2.26 -36.12
C MET A 46 0.46 3.79 -36.17
N ILE A 47 -0.63 4.37 -36.68
CA ILE A 47 -0.83 5.81 -36.67
C ILE A 47 -2.07 6.12 -35.83
N ARG A 48 -1.90 6.96 -34.81
CA ARG A 48 -2.98 7.54 -34.00
C ARG A 48 -3.20 8.98 -34.41
N TYR A 49 -4.45 9.36 -34.57
CA TYR A 49 -4.87 10.71 -34.95
C TYR A 49 -5.51 11.42 -33.75
N GLY A 50 -5.46 12.74 -33.72
CA GLY A 50 -6.03 13.54 -32.62
C GLY A 50 -5.17 13.56 -31.36
N VAL A 51 -3.87 13.28 -31.50
CA VAL A 51 -2.90 13.34 -30.42
C VAL A 51 -2.49 14.81 -30.26
N GLY A 52 -2.62 15.36 -29.06
CA GLY A 52 -2.43 16.78 -28.79
C GLY A 52 -1.01 17.17 -28.42
N SER A 53 -0.13 16.20 -28.13
CA SER A 53 1.25 16.49 -27.74
C SER A 53 2.22 15.33 -28.04
N PRO A 54 3.54 15.64 -28.14
CA PRO A 54 4.58 14.61 -28.14
C PRO A 54 4.52 13.69 -26.92
N PHE A 55 4.13 14.22 -25.75
CA PHE A 55 3.98 13.46 -24.52
C PHE A 55 2.86 12.43 -24.64
N GLU A 56 1.68 12.83 -25.11
CA GLU A 56 0.56 11.92 -25.36
C GLU A 56 0.89 10.85 -26.42
N CYS A 57 1.65 11.22 -27.47
CA CYS A 57 2.15 10.26 -28.46
C CYS A 57 3.06 9.19 -27.83
N ARG A 58 3.95 9.60 -26.91
CA ARG A 58 4.79 8.69 -26.13
C ARG A 58 3.95 7.78 -25.25
N LEU A 59 2.94 8.32 -24.55
CA LEU A 59 2.07 7.51 -23.71
C LEU A 59 1.36 6.42 -24.51
N ILE A 60 0.83 6.76 -25.68
CA ILE A 60 0.14 5.79 -26.54
C ILE A 60 1.10 4.67 -26.98
N CYS A 61 2.37 4.99 -27.27
CA CYS A 61 3.39 3.99 -27.61
C CYS A 61 3.68 3.03 -26.45
N ASP A 62 3.85 3.56 -25.23
CA ASP A 62 4.09 2.75 -24.02
C ASP A 62 2.86 1.89 -23.63
N ASP A 63 1.65 2.24 -24.08
CA ASP A 63 0.40 1.51 -23.83
C ASP A 63 0.18 0.32 -24.78
N GLU A 64 0.92 0.22 -25.90
CA GLU A 64 0.72 -0.86 -26.86
C GLU A 64 1.32 -2.19 -26.31
N PRO A 65 0.52 -3.28 -26.24
CA PRO A 65 0.98 -4.54 -25.67
C PRO A 65 2.05 -5.21 -26.56
N PHE A 66 3.05 -5.85 -25.92
CA PHE A 66 4.09 -6.71 -26.52
C PHE A 66 4.85 -6.13 -27.72
N ASP A 67 6.04 -5.53 -27.51
CA ASP A 67 7.05 -5.15 -28.54
C ASP A 67 6.54 -4.35 -29.77
N ALA A 68 5.27 -3.96 -29.78
CA ALA A 68 4.59 -3.41 -30.95
C ALA A 68 4.99 -1.95 -31.20
N CYS A 69 5.39 -1.23 -30.15
CA CYS A 69 5.93 0.11 -30.24
C CYS A 69 7.28 0.22 -29.53
N GLN A 70 8.35 0.31 -30.31
CA GLN A 70 9.71 0.64 -29.86
C GLN A 70 10.09 2.09 -30.23
N PHE A 71 9.38 2.70 -31.18
CA PHE A 71 9.64 4.04 -31.70
C PHE A 71 8.32 4.75 -31.94
N ALA A 72 8.21 6.01 -31.55
CA ALA A 72 7.05 6.85 -31.88
C ALA A 72 7.51 8.19 -32.47
N THR A 73 6.76 8.72 -33.43
CA THR A 73 7.01 10.03 -34.02
C THR A 73 5.73 10.87 -34.00
N TYR A 74 5.79 12.02 -33.35
CA TYR A 74 4.68 12.97 -33.34
C TYR A 74 4.80 13.95 -34.51
N ASP A 75 3.77 14.02 -35.35
CA ASP A 75 3.61 15.03 -36.39
C ASP A 75 2.68 16.12 -35.85
N GLU A 76 3.29 17.21 -35.38
CA GLU A 76 2.60 18.36 -34.81
C GLU A 76 1.65 19.03 -35.81
N SER A 77 2.01 19.04 -37.10
CA SER A 77 1.18 19.66 -38.14
C SER A 77 -0.14 18.91 -38.38
N LYS A 78 -0.19 17.63 -38.00
CA LYS A 78 -1.34 16.76 -38.22
C LYS A 78 -2.00 16.26 -36.93
N GLY A 79 -1.39 16.51 -35.77
CA GLY A 79 -1.81 15.90 -34.50
C GLY A 79 -1.79 14.38 -34.57
N THR A 80 -0.77 13.78 -35.20
CA THR A 80 -0.68 12.33 -35.40
C THR A 80 0.54 11.72 -34.74
N CYS A 81 0.37 10.56 -34.12
CA CYS A 81 1.44 9.77 -33.53
C CYS A 81 1.70 8.51 -34.36
N HIS A 82 2.93 8.33 -34.84
CA HIS A 82 3.38 7.21 -35.65
C HIS A 82 4.24 6.26 -34.82
N MET A 83 3.65 5.18 -34.35
CA MET A 83 4.27 4.10 -33.57
C MET A 83 4.89 3.07 -34.50
N LYS A 84 6.04 2.48 -34.15
CA LYS A 84 6.80 1.51 -34.96
C LYS A 84 7.58 0.57 -34.04
N SER A 85 7.77 -0.67 -34.47
CA SER A 85 8.63 -1.65 -33.79
C SER A 85 10.11 -1.59 -34.22
N PHE A 86 10.49 -0.70 -35.15
CA PHE A 86 11.87 -0.58 -35.68
C PHE A 86 12.29 0.87 -35.94
N ALA A 87 13.59 1.16 -35.82
CA ALA A 87 14.16 2.50 -36.00
C ALA A 87 13.93 3.04 -37.43
N PRO A 88 13.47 4.29 -37.61
CA PRO A 88 13.31 4.88 -38.93
C PRO A 88 14.66 5.07 -39.64
N LYS A 89 14.71 4.81 -40.96
CA LYS A 89 15.93 4.96 -41.77
C LYS A 89 16.30 6.41 -42.11
N SER A 90 15.42 7.39 -41.86
CA SER A 90 15.73 8.83 -42.02
C SER A 90 14.61 9.71 -41.45
N GLY A 91 14.99 10.87 -40.92
CA GLY A 91 14.11 11.85 -40.27
C GLY A 91 14.50 12.09 -38.82
N GLN A 92 14.23 13.28 -38.26
CA GLN A 92 14.33 13.55 -36.83
C GLN A 92 13.49 12.51 -36.07
N SER A 93 14.16 11.45 -35.67
CA SER A 93 13.59 10.30 -34.99
C SER A 93 14.16 10.39 -33.60
N VAL A 94 13.31 10.63 -32.59
CA VAL A 94 13.75 10.43 -31.21
C VAL A 94 13.83 8.93 -31.02
N SER A 95 15.05 8.40 -30.91
CA SER A 95 15.28 7.02 -30.54
C SER A 95 14.91 6.85 -29.07
N TYR A 96 13.90 6.05 -28.76
CA TYR A 96 13.63 5.63 -27.39
C TYR A 96 14.12 4.19 -27.24
N ARG A 97 15.44 4.02 -27.36
CA ARG A 97 16.06 2.88 -26.70
C ARG A 97 15.66 2.99 -25.23
N LEU A 98 15.15 1.90 -24.65
CA LEU A 98 15.59 1.52 -23.32
C LEU A 98 17.11 1.63 -23.37
N ASP A 99 17.65 2.77 -22.96
CA ASP A 99 19.01 2.74 -22.48
C ASP A 99 18.93 1.82 -21.26
N PRO A 100 19.62 0.67 -21.23
CA PRO A 100 19.69 -0.15 -20.02
C PRO A 100 20.29 0.63 -18.84
N ARG A 101 20.80 1.85 -19.07
CA ARG A 101 21.26 2.80 -18.05
C ARG A 101 20.34 4.01 -17.83
N GLY A 102 19.18 4.07 -18.49
CA GLY A 102 18.27 5.22 -18.45
C GLY A 102 19.05 6.53 -18.51
N SER A 103 19.66 6.89 -19.66
CA SER A 103 20.45 8.11 -19.79
C SER A 103 19.63 9.33 -19.40
N ASN A 104 19.73 9.71 -18.13
CA ASN A 104 19.27 10.99 -17.70
C ASN A 104 20.33 12.00 -18.09
N ASP A 105 20.16 12.61 -19.25
CA ASP A 105 21.06 13.67 -19.73
C ASP A 105 20.97 14.94 -18.85
N ARG A 106 20.02 14.99 -17.90
CA ARG A 106 19.72 16.15 -17.03
C ARG A 106 19.49 15.72 -15.56
N PRO A 107 20.49 15.10 -14.90
CA PRO A 107 20.31 14.52 -13.57
C PRO A 107 19.95 15.53 -12.48
N SER A 108 20.38 16.79 -12.63
CA SER A 108 20.02 17.89 -11.73
C SER A 108 18.58 18.38 -11.87
N ILE A 109 17.83 17.93 -12.89
CA ILE A 109 16.44 18.34 -13.15
C ILE A 109 15.50 17.15 -13.00
N GLU A 110 15.92 15.98 -13.48
CA GLU A 110 15.07 14.80 -13.55
C GLU A 110 15.50 13.69 -12.58
N GLY A 111 16.58 13.87 -11.81
CA GLY A 111 17.13 12.86 -10.90
C GLY A 111 18.01 11.85 -11.62
N ARG A 112 18.42 10.77 -10.98
CA ARG A 112 19.23 9.71 -11.63
C ARG A 112 18.83 8.36 -11.09
N ILE A 113 18.83 7.34 -11.95
CA ILE A 113 18.63 5.96 -11.55
C ILE A 113 19.94 5.21 -11.75
N ASP A 114 20.46 4.64 -10.67
CA ASP A 114 21.67 3.83 -10.66
C ASP A 114 21.30 2.38 -10.30
N PRO A 115 21.96 1.34 -10.86
CA PRO A 115 21.86 -0.02 -10.32
C PRO A 115 22.27 -0.02 -8.84
N ALA A 116 21.62 -0.85 -8.03
CA ALA A 116 21.91 -0.98 -6.60
C ALA A 116 22.03 -2.45 -6.20
N GLY A 117 22.77 -3.24 -6.96
CA GLY A 117 23.00 -4.66 -6.67
C GLY A 117 21.75 -5.53 -6.56
N ASN A 118 21.90 -6.64 -5.84
CA ASN A 118 20.92 -7.72 -5.74
C ASN A 118 20.34 -7.79 -4.31
N THR A 119 19.01 -7.74 -4.23
CA THR A 119 18.22 -7.73 -3.00
C THR A 119 18.12 -9.08 -2.29
N GLY A 120 18.64 -10.14 -2.90
CA GLY A 120 18.67 -11.52 -2.42
C GLY A 120 17.43 -12.30 -2.84
N VAL A 121 16.27 -11.66 -2.79
CA VAL A 121 14.96 -12.24 -3.12
C VAL A 121 14.17 -11.27 -3.98
N VAL A 122 13.13 -11.72 -4.69
CA VAL A 122 12.22 -10.76 -5.35
C VAL A 122 11.53 -9.96 -4.25
N ALA A 123 11.91 -8.70 -4.05
CA ALA A 123 11.46 -7.91 -2.91
C ALA A 123 9.99 -7.47 -3.08
N ILE A 124 9.07 -8.40 -2.81
CA ILE A 124 7.61 -8.21 -2.84
C ILE A 124 7.15 -7.36 -1.66
N ALA A 125 7.77 -7.59 -0.51
CA ALA A 125 7.57 -6.85 0.72
C ALA A 125 8.93 -6.35 1.21
N ALA A 126 8.98 -5.09 1.64
CA ALA A 126 10.21 -4.45 2.09
C ALA A 126 9.95 -3.61 3.35
N THR A 127 10.79 -3.78 4.36
CA THR A 127 10.75 -2.99 5.60
C THR A 127 12.14 -2.43 5.90
N LEU A 128 12.25 -1.10 5.97
CA LEU A 128 13.47 -0.41 6.38
C LEU A 128 13.66 -0.58 7.89
N LEU A 129 14.84 -1.06 8.29
CA LEU A 129 15.23 -1.24 9.69
C LEU A 129 16.03 -0.02 10.18
N PRO A 130 16.04 0.26 11.51
CA PRO A 130 16.89 1.30 12.09
C PRO A 130 18.40 1.08 11.91
N THR A 131 18.80 -0.10 11.44
CA THR A 131 20.19 -0.40 11.04
C THR A 131 20.56 0.17 9.66
N GLY A 132 19.60 0.73 8.92
CA GLY A 132 19.77 1.17 7.52
C GLY A 132 19.57 0.03 6.50
N ARG A 133 19.46 -1.22 6.96
CA ARG A 133 19.21 -2.39 6.12
C ARG A 133 17.72 -2.59 5.85
N ILE A 134 17.40 -3.35 4.82
CA ILE A 134 16.03 -3.64 4.43
C ILE A 134 15.76 -5.13 4.57
N LEU A 135 14.74 -5.49 5.34
CA LEU A 135 14.21 -6.85 5.35
C LEU A 135 13.28 -7.01 4.14
N ASN A 136 13.74 -7.76 3.15
CA ASN A 136 12.99 -8.12 1.97
C ASN A 136 12.36 -9.50 2.14
N VAL A 137 11.12 -9.64 1.68
CA VAL A 137 10.37 -10.90 1.68
C VAL A 137 9.79 -11.13 0.29
N ALA A 138 9.89 -12.38 -0.15
CA ALA A 138 9.40 -12.84 -1.43
C ALA A 138 8.35 -13.95 -1.26
N ARG A 139 7.85 -14.42 -2.40
CA ARG A 139 7.19 -15.70 -2.50
C ARG A 139 8.21 -16.82 -2.75
N PRO A 140 7.90 -18.09 -2.44
CA PRO A 140 8.77 -19.17 -2.84
C PRO A 140 8.75 -19.37 -4.37
N GLU A 141 9.94 -19.52 -4.95
CA GLU A 141 10.16 -19.62 -6.39
C GLU A 141 10.04 -21.08 -6.88
N TYR A 142 8.82 -21.63 -6.96
CA TYR A 142 8.62 -23.06 -7.27
C TYR A 142 8.76 -23.44 -8.76
N TRP A 143 8.49 -22.49 -9.66
CA TRP A 143 8.21 -22.80 -11.08
C TRP A 143 9.42 -22.79 -12.00
N HIS A 144 10.60 -22.51 -11.48
CA HIS A 144 11.83 -22.44 -12.26
C HIS A 144 12.95 -23.22 -11.55
N GLU A 145 13.68 -24.07 -12.29
CA GLU A 145 14.86 -24.81 -11.81
C GLU A 145 16.07 -23.88 -11.50
N ARG A 146 15.81 -22.60 -11.22
CA ARG A 146 16.81 -21.55 -11.06
C ARG A 146 16.58 -20.78 -9.75
N PRO A 147 16.64 -21.46 -8.59
CA PRO A 147 16.77 -20.78 -7.33
C PRO A 147 17.92 -19.77 -7.42
N ASN A 148 17.80 -18.62 -6.75
CA ASN A 148 18.91 -17.72 -6.54
C ASN A 148 19.91 -18.38 -5.58
N TYR A 149 20.84 -19.16 -6.15
CA TYR A 149 21.85 -19.91 -5.40
C TYR A 149 22.71 -19.03 -4.48
N ASP A 150 22.86 -17.75 -4.78
CA ASP A 150 23.60 -16.80 -3.95
C ASP A 150 22.85 -16.46 -2.65
N ASN A 151 21.53 -16.71 -2.61
CA ASN A 151 20.65 -16.41 -1.49
C ASN A 151 19.98 -17.66 -0.89
N VAL A 152 20.71 -18.79 -0.86
CA VAL A 152 20.28 -20.01 -0.16
C VAL A 152 21.14 -20.22 1.10
N LEU A 153 20.48 -20.45 2.24
CA LEU A 153 21.20 -20.81 3.46
C LEU A 153 21.82 -22.21 3.36
N PRO A 154 23.08 -22.39 3.83
CA PRO A 154 23.71 -23.71 3.85
C PRO A 154 22.84 -24.75 4.57
N GLY A 155 22.53 -25.85 3.88
CA GLY A 155 21.72 -26.95 4.42
C GLY A 155 20.22 -26.65 4.60
N SER A 156 19.74 -25.49 4.15
CA SER A 156 18.31 -25.15 4.13
C SER A 156 17.65 -25.68 2.84
N PRO A 157 16.38 -26.12 2.90
CA PRO A 157 15.54 -26.18 1.70
C PRO A 157 15.52 -24.80 1.02
N THR A 158 15.50 -24.79 -0.32
CA THR A 158 15.48 -23.56 -1.14
C THR A 158 14.31 -22.65 -0.74
N THR A 159 13.13 -23.24 -0.50
CA THR A 159 11.91 -22.55 -0.07
C THR A 159 12.04 -21.74 1.23
N SER A 160 12.97 -22.06 2.13
CA SER A 160 13.15 -21.35 3.40
C SER A 160 14.26 -20.30 3.36
N GLY A 161 15.23 -20.46 2.45
CA GLY A 161 16.35 -19.53 2.28
C GLY A 161 16.04 -18.38 1.33
N GLU A 162 15.20 -18.61 0.33
CA GLU A 162 14.93 -17.68 -0.78
C GLU A 162 13.73 -16.77 -0.57
N ILE A 163 12.99 -16.94 0.52
CA ILE A 163 11.76 -16.18 0.75
C ILE A 163 11.98 -14.95 1.62
N ALA A 164 13.16 -14.79 2.21
CA ALA A 164 13.54 -13.58 2.92
C ALA A 164 15.04 -13.32 2.83
N ALA A 165 15.41 -12.05 2.71
CA ALA A 165 16.80 -11.60 2.76
C ALA A 165 16.92 -10.27 3.49
N LEU A 166 18.07 -10.06 4.10
CA LEU A 166 18.47 -8.78 4.65
C LEU A 166 19.39 -8.11 3.64
N TYR A 167 18.91 -7.03 3.02
CA TYR A 167 19.65 -6.26 2.03
C TYR A 167 20.33 -5.04 2.69
N ASP A 168 21.62 -4.87 2.42
CA ASP A 168 22.45 -3.76 2.86
C ASP A 168 22.67 -2.81 1.68
N PRO A 169 22.03 -1.63 1.67
CA PRO A 169 22.08 -0.74 0.52
C PRO A 169 23.44 -0.05 0.35
N ASP A 170 24.24 0.10 1.41
CA ASP A 170 25.55 0.73 1.30
C ASP A 170 26.58 -0.23 0.70
N ALA A 171 26.44 -1.52 1.03
CA ALA A 171 27.28 -2.58 0.48
C ALA A 171 26.74 -3.18 -0.83
N GLU A 172 25.52 -2.81 -1.23
CA GLU A 172 24.78 -3.40 -2.36
C GLU A 172 24.78 -4.94 -2.33
N SER A 173 24.62 -5.50 -1.14
CA SER A 173 24.71 -6.94 -0.88
C SER A 173 23.56 -7.43 -0.01
N SER A 174 23.23 -8.71 -0.14
CA SER A 174 22.17 -9.35 0.63
C SER A 174 22.69 -10.57 1.39
N ALA A 175 22.01 -10.90 2.47
CA ALA A 175 22.23 -12.13 3.21
C ALA A 175 20.88 -12.84 3.42
N PRO A 176 20.80 -14.16 3.21
CA PRO A 176 19.55 -14.88 3.34
C PRO A 176 19.08 -14.90 4.80
N VAL A 177 17.78 -14.75 4.99
CA VAL A 177 17.12 -14.80 6.29
C VAL A 177 16.26 -16.04 6.34
N ARG A 178 16.54 -16.93 7.32
CA ARG A 178 15.77 -18.17 7.46
C ARG A 178 14.35 -17.86 7.90
N SER A 179 13.38 -18.30 7.12
CA SER A 179 11.99 -18.42 7.57
C SER A 179 11.53 -19.88 7.46
N GLU A 180 10.96 -20.39 8.54
CA GLU A 180 10.41 -21.76 8.58
C GLU A 180 9.00 -21.84 7.95
N GLU A 181 8.42 -20.69 7.64
CA GLU A 181 7.07 -20.57 7.10
C GLU A 181 7.04 -19.56 5.94
N ASN A 182 6.06 -19.69 5.06
CA ASN A 182 5.92 -18.80 3.93
C ASN A 182 5.31 -17.45 4.37
N LEU A 183 6.14 -16.41 4.30
CA LEU A 183 5.79 -15.04 4.65
C LEU A 183 5.06 -14.31 3.52
N PHE A 184 4.98 -14.88 2.32
CA PHE A 184 4.28 -14.25 1.21
C PHE A 184 2.87 -13.80 1.63
N CYS A 185 2.56 -12.53 1.35
CA CYS A 185 1.26 -11.91 1.65
C CYS A 185 0.95 -11.68 3.13
N HIS A 186 1.98 -11.61 3.98
CA HIS A 186 1.84 -11.07 5.34
C HIS A 186 1.69 -9.54 5.33
N GLY A 187 1.23 -8.99 6.45
CA GLY A 187 1.41 -7.56 6.75
C GLY A 187 2.51 -7.37 7.77
N GLN A 188 3.24 -6.24 7.69
CA GLN A 188 4.37 -5.98 8.58
C GLN A 188 4.54 -4.51 8.98
N VAL A 189 4.98 -4.30 10.23
CA VAL A 189 5.28 -2.99 10.82
C VAL A 189 6.45 -3.11 11.80
N LEU A 190 7.14 -1.99 12.08
CA LEU A 190 8.12 -1.97 13.16
C LEU A 190 7.46 -2.00 14.54
N THR A 191 8.11 -2.75 15.43
CA THR A 191 7.94 -2.69 16.89
C THR A 191 8.61 -1.43 17.46
N PRO A 192 8.25 -1.01 18.69
CA PRO A 192 8.93 0.11 19.37
C PRO A 192 10.46 -0.03 19.42
N ASP A 193 10.97 -1.27 19.48
CA ASP A 193 12.40 -1.56 19.66
C ASP A 193 13.16 -1.77 18.34
N GLY A 194 12.47 -1.54 17.22
CA GLY A 194 13.04 -1.61 15.87
C GLY A 194 13.14 -3.03 15.30
N ASN A 195 12.60 -4.03 15.99
CA ASN A 195 12.26 -5.33 15.40
C ASN A 195 11.05 -5.21 14.47
N VAL A 196 10.79 -6.22 13.62
CA VAL A 196 9.63 -6.23 12.71
C VAL A 196 8.56 -7.18 13.24
N PHE A 197 7.35 -6.68 13.46
CA PHE A 197 6.17 -7.52 13.67
C PHE A 197 5.56 -7.87 12.31
N SER A 198 5.26 -9.14 12.09
CA SER A 198 4.69 -9.70 10.87
C SER A 198 3.49 -10.58 11.22
N ALA A 199 2.39 -10.46 10.48
CA ALA A 199 1.19 -11.27 10.69
C ALA A 199 0.58 -11.78 9.39
N GLY A 200 0.06 -13.00 9.44
CA GLY A 200 -0.49 -13.70 8.27
C GLY A 200 0.58 -14.44 7.49
N GLY A 201 0.45 -14.43 6.18
CA GLY A 201 1.29 -15.20 5.26
C GLY A 201 0.50 -16.31 4.58
N ASP A 202 1.20 -17.22 3.93
CA ASP A 202 0.60 -18.26 3.09
C ASP A 202 1.00 -19.66 3.58
N GLY A 203 0.05 -20.59 3.55
CA GLY A 203 0.21 -21.97 3.99
C GLY A 203 0.76 -22.85 2.87
N VAL A 204 1.72 -23.72 3.23
CA VAL A 204 2.32 -24.67 2.27
C VAL A 204 1.30 -25.73 1.87
N GLY A 205 1.13 -25.95 0.56
CA GLY A 205 0.11 -26.83 0.01
C GLY A 205 0.53 -27.66 -1.22
N PRO A 206 -0.12 -28.82 -1.49
CA PRO A 206 0.30 -29.78 -2.53
C PRO A 206 0.02 -29.37 -3.99
N PHE A 207 -0.75 -28.31 -4.25
CA PHE A 207 -0.91 -27.72 -5.58
C PHE A 207 -0.42 -26.27 -5.53
N ASP A 208 0.59 -25.94 -6.34
CA ASP A 208 1.10 -24.58 -6.55
C ASP A 208 1.61 -23.82 -5.31
N GLY A 209 1.68 -24.47 -4.14
CA GLY A 209 2.25 -23.93 -2.91
C GLY A 209 1.42 -22.87 -2.18
N MET A 210 0.27 -22.45 -2.71
CA MET A 210 -0.63 -21.43 -2.14
C MET A 210 -2.00 -22.02 -1.82
N ILE A 211 -2.38 -22.12 -0.54
CA ILE A 211 -3.65 -22.78 -0.16
C ILE A 211 -4.45 -21.99 0.87
N SER A 212 -3.81 -21.45 1.91
CA SER A 212 -4.53 -20.85 3.02
C SER A 212 -3.74 -19.73 3.67
N GLY A 213 -4.42 -18.66 4.05
CA GLY A 213 -3.84 -17.67 4.95
C GLY A 213 -3.34 -18.33 6.23
N LEU A 214 -2.33 -17.74 6.85
CA LEU A 214 -1.77 -18.24 8.11
C LEU A 214 -2.35 -17.50 9.33
N LYS A 215 -2.44 -18.20 10.46
CA LYS A 215 -2.76 -17.60 11.78
C LYS A 215 -1.53 -17.00 12.48
N ARG A 216 -0.41 -16.91 11.79
CA ARG A 216 0.88 -16.70 12.43
C ARG A 216 1.12 -15.23 12.71
N GLN A 217 1.66 -14.95 13.88
CA GLN A 217 2.37 -13.71 14.18
C GLN A 217 3.84 -14.05 14.37
N ARG A 218 4.72 -13.16 13.94
CA ARG A 218 6.17 -13.35 13.99
C ARG A 218 6.85 -12.04 14.32
N TYR A 219 7.99 -12.15 14.96
CA TYR A 219 8.90 -11.05 15.19
C TYR A 219 10.20 -11.36 14.48
N TYR A 220 10.58 -10.55 13.49
CA TYR A 220 11.97 -10.57 13.03
C TYR A 220 12.80 -9.80 14.06
N ASP A 221 13.58 -10.55 14.82
CA ASP A 221 14.53 -10.01 15.77
C ASP A 221 15.80 -9.61 15.02
N VAL A 222 16.09 -8.30 15.02
CA VAL A 222 17.20 -7.72 14.25
C VAL A 222 18.55 -8.11 14.83
N SER A 223 18.63 -8.29 16.15
CA SER A 223 19.89 -8.62 16.85
C SER A 223 20.36 -10.04 16.52
N SER A 224 19.44 -11.00 16.54
CA SER A 224 19.69 -12.41 16.27
C SER A 224 19.50 -12.79 14.80
N ARG A 225 18.91 -11.88 13.99
CA ARG A 225 18.59 -12.05 12.57
C ARG A 225 17.69 -13.26 12.30
N ARG A 226 16.68 -13.44 13.14
CA ARG A 226 15.78 -14.60 13.08
C ARG A 226 14.33 -14.19 13.27
N PHE A 227 13.45 -14.92 12.59
CA PHE A 227 12.04 -14.90 12.93
C PHE A 227 11.79 -15.71 14.20
N ILE A 228 11.07 -15.11 15.13
CA ILE A 228 10.59 -15.70 16.37
C ILE A 228 9.07 -15.77 16.26
N LEU A 229 8.50 -16.94 16.55
CA LEU A 229 7.05 -17.11 16.53
C LEU A 229 6.41 -16.33 17.69
N GLY A 230 5.40 -15.55 17.36
CA GLY A 230 4.53 -14.87 18.31
C GLY A 230 3.27 -15.69 18.59
N LYS A 231 2.27 -15.01 19.14
CA LYS A 231 0.96 -15.58 19.44
C LYS A 231 0.15 -15.82 18.16
N GLU A 232 -0.60 -16.91 18.10
CA GLU A 232 -1.48 -17.11 16.95
C GLU A 232 -2.68 -16.15 16.97
N MET A 233 -3.01 -15.63 15.79
CA MET A 233 -4.28 -14.97 15.52
C MET A 233 -5.45 -15.95 15.63
N LEU A 234 -6.63 -15.42 15.93
CA LEU A 234 -7.87 -16.18 15.98
C LEU A 234 -8.33 -16.66 14.60
N LYS A 235 -8.02 -15.87 13.56
CA LYS A 235 -8.35 -16.14 12.15
C LYS A 235 -7.09 -16.17 11.30
N GLN A 236 -7.12 -17.03 10.29
CA GLN A 236 -6.03 -17.19 9.34
C GLN A 236 -6.13 -16.11 8.27
N ARG A 237 -5.05 -15.44 7.89
CA ARG A 237 -5.13 -14.25 7.02
C ARG A 237 -4.06 -14.23 5.95
N TRP A 238 -4.51 -14.13 4.70
CA TRP A 238 -3.75 -13.80 3.51
C TRP A 238 -4.04 -12.34 3.11
N TYR A 239 -3.04 -11.53 2.81
CA TYR A 239 -3.17 -10.09 2.56
C TYR A 239 -3.78 -9.24 3.70
N PRO A 240 -3.43 -9.45 4.98
CA PRO A 240 -3.89 -8.54 6.02
C PRO A 240 -3.07 -7.24 6.01
N THR A 241 -3.69 -6.14 6.41
CA THR A 241 -2.92 -4.97 6.87
C THR A 241 -2.63 -5.07 8.35
N VAL A 242 -1.42 -4.68 8.75
CA VAL A 242 -1.08 -4.49 10.16
C VAL A 242 -0.93 -3.01 10.47
N VAL A 243 -1.49 -2.57 11.59
CA VAL A 243 -1.20 -1.25 12.18
C VAL A 243 -0.88 -1.39 13.66
N ARG A 244 0.12 -0.65 14.13
CA ARG A 244 0.39 -0.47 15.56
C ARG A 244 -0.26 0.82 16.02
N THR A 245 -1.11 0.73 17.05
CA THR A 245 -1.85 1.89 17.55
C THR A 245 -1.06 2.65 18.63
N PRO A 246 -1.46 3.88 18.98
CA PRO A 246 -0.84 4.63 20.08
C PRO A 246 -0.87 3.91 21.44
N SER A 247 -1.81 2.98 21.63
CA SER A 247 -1.90 2.16 22.85
C SER A 247 -0.93 0.98 22.86
N GLY A 248 -0.07 0.82 21.86
CA GLY A 248 0.89 -0.29 21.77
C GLY A 248 0.32 -1.59 21.21
N LYS A 249 -0.99 -1.64 20.94
CA LYS A 249 -1.66 -2.80 20.36
C LYS A 249 -1.34 -2.94 18.87
N TYR A 250 -1.38 -4.18 18.38
CA TYR A 250 -1.29 -4.50 16.97
C TYR A 250 -2.65 -4.94 16.46
N TRP A 251 -3.13 -4.31 15.39
CA TRP A 251 -4.33 -4.74 14.70
C TRP A 251 -3.93 -5.42 13.41
N THR A 252 -4.39 -6.65 13.21
CA THR A 252 -4.26 -7.35 11.93
C THR A 252 -5.63 -7.37 11.25
N ILE A 253 -5.81 -6.52 10.25
CA ILE A 253 -7.09 -6.13 9.66
C ILE A 253 -7.30 -6.86 8.34
N GLY A 254 -8.47 -7.48 8.17
CA GLY A 254 -8.89 -8.04 6.88
C GLY A 254 -8.10 -9.27 6.45
N GLY A 255 -7.91 -9.39 5.15
CA GLY A 255 -7.36 -10.56 4.49
C GLY A 255 -8.38 -11.67 4.21
N GLN A 256 -7.87 -12.75 3.64
CA GLN A 256 -8.65 -13.89 3.15
C GLN A 256 -8.23 -15.17 3.86
N PRO A 257 -9.13 -16.14 4.09
CA PRO A 257 -8.79 -17.39 4.74
C PRO A 257 -8.10 -18.33 3.75
N ASP A 258 -8.48 -18.30 2.48
CA ASP A 258 -7.87 -19.08 1.41
C ASP A 258 -7.48 -18.18 0.25
N GLY A 259 -6.43 -18.59 -0.46
CA GLY A 259 -5.95 -17.83 -1.61
C GLY A 259 -6.68 -18.10 -2.92
N VAL A 260 -7.65 -19.01 -2.88
CA VAL A 260 -8.32 -19.55 -4.06
C VAL A 260 -9.84 -19.37 -4.07
N ALA A 261 -10.49 -19.14 -2.92
CA ALA A 261 -11.94 -18.99 -2.86
C ALA A 261 -12.40 -17.55 -2.65
N TYR A 262 -11.48 -16.57 -2.57
CA TYR A 262 -11.78 -15.14 -2.41
C TYR A 262 -12.71 -14.85 -1.22
N ALA A 263 -12.70 -15.73 -0.22
CA ALA A 263 -13.54 -15.57 0.96
C ALA A 263 -13.04 -14.37 1.78
N VAL A 264 -13.97 -13.56 2.28
CA VAL A 264 -13.64 -12.36 3.04
C VAL A 264 -13.53 -12.66 4.53
N ILE A 265 -12.55 -12.07 5.20
CA ILE A 265 -12.49 -11.98 6.67
C ILE A 265 -12.78 -10.53 7.08
N PRO A 266 -14.06 -10.17 7.32
CA PRO A 266 -14.43 -8.79 7.58
C PRO A 266 -14.28 -8.42 9.06
N ASN A 267 -13.15 -8.79 9.65
CA ASN A 267 -12.81 -8.47 11.04
C ASN A 267 -11.32 -8.18 11.16
N MET A 268 -10.93 -7.65 12.30
CA MET A 268 -9.54 -7.49 12.71
C MET A 268 -9.24 -8.33 13.94
N ASP A 269 -7.99 -8.77 14.04
CA ASP A 269 -7.43 -9.42 15.22
C ASP A 269 -6.62 -8.39 16.01
N VAL A 270 -7.07 -8.08 17.23
CA VAL A 270 -6.44 -7.10 18.12
C VAL A 270 -5.57 -7.84 19.12
N TYR A 271 -4.26 -7.67 18.96
CA TYR A 271 -3.23 -8.24 19.82
C TYR A 271 -2.66 -7.16 20.76
N ASP A 272 -2.55 -7.52 22.03
CA ASP A 272 -2.02 -6.67 23.10
C ASP A 272 -0.72 -7.29 23.65
N PRO A 273 0.45 -6.75 23.31
CA PRO A 273 1.73 -7.34 23.70
C PRO A 273 1.95 -7.32 25.23
N ASP A 274 1.38 -6.35 25.94
CA ASP A 274 1.52 -6.21 27.40
C ASP A 274 0.69 -7.24 28.16
N ARG A 275 -0.26 -7.88 27.47
CA ARG A 275 -1.12 -8.93 28.02
C ARG A 275 -0.83 -10.27 27.36
N HIS A 276 0.42 -10.70 27.43
CA HIS A 276 0.91 -11.94 26.78
C HIS A 276 -0.04 -13.15 26.92
N TYR A 277 -0.59 -13.37 28.12
CA TYR A 277 -1.49 -14.49 28.41
C TYR A 277 -2.95 -14.25 27.99
N ALA A 278 -3.41 -13.01 27.80
CA ALA A 278 -4.79 -12.72 27.44
C ALA A 278 -5.05 -13.03 25.96
N PRO A 279 -6.13 -13.72 25.57
CA PRO A 279 -6.42 -14.03 24.18
C PRO A 279 -6.53 -12.74 23.35
N ASN A 280 -6.23 -12.85 22.06
CA ASN A 280 -6.49 -11.75 21.13
C ASN A 280 -8.00 -11.48 21.08
N THR A 281 -8.39 -10.28 20.70
CA THR A 281 -9.79 -9.91 20.54
C THR A 281 -10.13 -9.84 19.06
N LEU A 282 -11.18 -10.55 18.64
CA LEU A 282 -11.73 -10.41 17.30
C LEU A 282 -12.74 -9.26 17.28
N VAL A 283 -12.57 -8.32 16.36
CA VAL A 283 -13.46 -7.16 16.23
C VAL A 283 -13.97 -7.08 14.80
N ASP A 284 -15.29 -7.07 14.63
CA ASP A 284 -15.91 -6.96 13.31
C ASP A 284 -15.62 -5.59 12.69
N VAL A 285 -15.27 -5.61 11.40
CA VAL A 285 -14.99 -4.42 10.60
C VAL A 285 -16.03 -4.37 9.50
N GLY A 286 -17.17 -3.76 9.82
CA GLY A 286 -18.29 -3.81 8.90
C GLY A 286 -18.01 -3.05 7.58
N LEU A 287 -17.02 -2.14 7.53
CA LEU A 287 -16.55 -1.54 6.28
C LEU A 287 -16.17 -2.64 5.28
N LEU A 288 -15.42 -3.65 5.71
CA LEU A 288 -14.97 -4.75 4.86
C LEU A 288 -16.13 -5.66 4.44
N SER A 289 -17.12 -5.86 5.32
CA SER A 289 -18.37 -6.55 4.95
C SER A 289 -19.14 -5.79 3.88
N MET A 290 -19.19 -4.47 3.98
CA MET A 290 -19.93 -3.60 3.07
C MET A 290 -19.27 -3.51 1.69
N THR A 291 -17.93 -3.45 1.64
CA THR A 291 -17.20 -3.38 0.38
C THR A 291 -17.00 -4.74 -0.28
N GLY A 292 -17.10 -5.84 0.49
CA GLY A 292 -16.82 -7.19 -0.01
C GLY A 292 -15.35 -7.41 -0.36
N THR A 293 -14.46 -6.51 0.05
CA THR A 293 -13.01 -6.60 -0.19
C THR A 293 -12.27 -6.44 1.13
N THR A 294 -11.23 -7.24 1.32
CA THR A 294 -10.54 -7.36 2.62
C THR A 294 -9.02 -7.29 2.52
N SER A 295 -8.46 -7.41 1.32
CA SER A 295 -7.01 -7.35 1.10
C SER A 295 -6.48 -5.94 1.33
N TYR A 296 -5.42 -5.84 2.14
CA TYR A 296 -4.63 -4.64 2.43
C TYR A 296 -5.41 -3.31 2.54
N PRO A 297 -6.39 -3.17 3.46
CA PRO A 297 -7.01 -1.88 3.70
C PRO A 297 -6.00 -0.84 4.20
N PHE A 298 -6.25 0.46 3.99
CA PHE A 298 -5.31 1.52 4.34
C PHE A 298 -5.67 2.14 5.70
N PRO A 299 -4.96 1.80 6.79
CA PRO A 299 -5.16 2.40 8.09
C PRO A 299 -4.38 3.72 8.21
N ALA A 300 -4.92 4.66 8.97
CA ALA A 300 -4.23 5.87 9.37
C ALA A 300 -4.66 6.28 10.78
N ILE A 301 -3.70 6.60 11.63
CA ILE A 301 -3.97 7.08 12.99
C ILE A 301 -4.36 8.56 12.90
N ILE A 302 -5.51 8.90 13.47
CA ILE A 302 -5.98 10.28 13.60
C ILE A 302 -5.29 10.92 14.82
N PRO A 303 -4.49 11.99 14.64
CA PRO A 303 -3.89 12.72 15.76
C PRO A 303 -4.94 13.24 16.75
N GLY A 304 -4.56 13.35 18.02
CA GLY A 304 -5.41 13.80 19.11
C GLY A 304 -6.31 12.70 19.68
N SER A 305 -7.18 12.10 18.84
CA SER A 305 -8.06 11.01 19.32
C SER A 305 -7.33 9.67 19.43
N GLY A 306 -6.34 9.42 18.58
CA GLY A 306 -5.70 8.12 18.44
C GLY A 306 -6.58 7.06 17.76
N ASP A 307 -7.77 7.44 17.29
CA ASP A 307 -8.65 6.59 16.49
C ASP A 307 -7.98 6.23 15.17
N VAL A 308 -8.42 5.12 14.56
CA VAL A 308 -7.88 4.64 13.29
C VAL A 308 -8.91 4.87 12.19
N PHE A 309 -8.57 5.73 11.25
CA PHE A 309 -9.25 5.83 9.96
C PHE A 309 -8.86 4.62 9.11
N LEU A 310 -9.82 3.99 8.45
CA LEU A 310 -9.60 2.85 7.57
C LEU A 310 -10.26 3.13 6.22
N PHE A 311 -9.47 3.14 5.15
CA PHE A 311 -9.99 3.19 3.79
C PHE A 311 -9.95 1.80 3.17
N GLN A 312 -11.06 1.41 2.53
CA GLN A 312 -11.11 0.19 1.74
C GLN A 312 -11.92 0.42 0.47
N MET A 313 -11.35 -0.01 -0.65
CA MET A 313 -11.96 0.01 -1.98
C MET A 313 -12.29 1.41 -2.50
N ASN A 314 -13.34 2.04 -1.96
CA ASN A 314 -13.86 3.35 -2.34
C ASN A 314 -14.68 3.99 -1.21
N SER A 315 -14.51 3.51 0.01
CA SER A 315 -15.29 3.85 1.21
C SER A 315 -14.36 3.89 2.43
N TRP A 316 -14.80 4.51 3.52
CA TRP A 316 -13.99 4.60 4.74
C TRP A 316 -14.81 4.40 6.02
N SER A 317 -14.13 4.04 7.10
CA SER A 317 -14.63 4.01 8.48
C SER A 317 -13.63 4.62 9.46
N VAL A 318 -14.10 4.96 10.66
CA VAL A 318 -13.26 5.33 11.81
C VAL A 318 -13.53 4.36 12.95
N HIS A 319 -12.46 3.86 13.54
CA HIS A 319 -12.47 2.87 14.62
C HIS A 319 -11.86 3.45 15.89
N ASP A 320 -12.45 3.13 17.03
CA ASP A 320 -11.92 3.46 18.35
C ASP A 320 -10.49 2.93 18.52
N GLY A 321 -9.52 3.82 18.77
CA GLY A 321 -8.09 3.49 18.77
C GLY A 321 -7.62 2.47 19.83
N ILE A 322 -8.48 2.13 20.79
CA ILE A 322 -8.19 1.18 21.88
C ILE A 322 -8.87 -0.16 21.61
N THR A 323 -10.16 -0.13 21.28
CA THR A 323 -11.02 -1.32 21.18
C THR A 323 -11.19 -1.82 19.75
N GLY A 324 -10.92 -1.00 18.74
CA GLY A 324 -11.18 -1.30 17.33
C GLY A 324 -12.65 -1.21 16.92
N ILE A 325 -13.56 -0.88 17.86
CA ILE A 325 -14.99 -0.78 17.57
C ILE A 325 -15.23 0.37 16.59
N GLU A 326 -15.98 0.12 15.53
CA GLU A 326 -16.33 1.13 14.54
C GLU A 326 -17.22 2.22 15.16
N LYS A 327 -16.82 3.48 14.99
CA LYS A 327 -17.53 4.68 15.48
C LYS A 327 -18.32 5.36 14.38
N GLU A 328 -17.80 5.31 13.15
CA GLU A 328 -18.31 6.04 12.00
C GLU A 328 -17.96 5.32 10.69
N ARG A 329 -18.79 5.47 9.66
CA ARG A 329 -18.51 4.97 8.31
C ARG A 329 -19.18 5.83 7.24
N SER A 330 -18.53 5.98 6.10
CA SER A 330 -19.13 6.52 4.89
C SER A 330 -20.20 5.60 4.28
N PRO A 331 -21.11 6.14 3.45
CA PRO A 331 -21.83 5.34 2.49
C PRO A 331 -20.87 4.59 1.54
N TYR A 332 -21.35 3.49 0.97
CA TYR A 332 -20.62 2.75 -0.06
C TYR A 332 -20.40 3.61 -1.31
N GLY A 333 -19.19 3.58 -1.86
CA GLY A 333 -18.86 4.27 -3.11
C GLY A 333 -18.79 5.79 -2.98
N ILE A 334 -18.46 6.31 -1.80
CA ILE A 334 -18.34 7.75 -1.57
C ILE A 334 -17.17 8.36 -2.37
N VAL A 335 -16.13 7.56 -2.64
CA VAL A 335 -15.06 7.92 -3.56
C VAL A 335 -15.38 7.35 -4.93
N PRO A 336 -15.32 8.16 -6.00
CA PRO A 336 -15.48 7.64 -7.34
C PRO A 336 -14.28 6.78 -7.73
N LEU A 337 -14.56 5.68 -8.43
CA LEU A 337 -13.59 4.66 -8.86
C LEU A 337 -13.03 3.82 -7.70
N PHE A 338 -12.44 2.67 -8.03
CA PHE A 338 -11.84 1.78 -7.04
C PHE A 338 -10.38 2.18 -6.86
N ARG A 339 -9.96 2.35 -5.61
CA ARG A 339 -8.61 2.80 -5.22
C ARG A 339 -7.93 1.90 -4.18
N GLY A 340 -8.66 0.94 -3.63
CA GLY A 340 -8.13 -0.10 -2.74
C GLY A 340 -8.60 -1.48 -3.19
N GLY A 341 -8.30 -2.51 -2.39
CA GLY A 341 -8.53 -3.90 -2.80
C GLY A 341 -7.74 -4.23 -4.06
N ASP A 342 -8.37 -4.92 -5.03
CA ASP A 342 -7.64 -5.41 -6.20
C ASP A 342 -7.22 -4.31 -7.19
N TYR A 343 -7.87 -3.14 -7.13
CA TYR A 343 -7.63 -2.02 -8.04
C TYR A 343 -6.91 -0.88 -7.33
N VAL A 344 -5.85 -1.25 -6.61
CA VAL A 344 -5.14 -0.39 -5.66
C VAL A 344 -4.49 0.82 -6.36
N GLY A 345 -4.78 2.02 -5.87
CA GLY A 345 -4.04 3.24 -6.20
C GLY A 345 -2.92 3.48 -5.20
N GLY A 346 -1.97 4.35 -5.53
CA GLY A 346 -0.99 4.83 -4.55
C GLY A 346 -1.69 5.58 -3.42
N ASN A 347 -1.21 5.45 -2.20
CA ASN A 347 -1.78 6.13 -1.04
C ASN A 347 -0.65 6.67 -0.15
N ALA A 348 -0.90 7.82 0.47
CA ALA A 348 0.02 8.41 1.43
C ALA A 348 -0.73 9.23 2.46
N ILE A 349 -0.10 9.44 3.62
CA ILE A 349 -0.49 10.48 4.56
C ILE A 349 0.38 11.70 4.26
N LEU A 350 -0.26 12.85 4.03
CA LEU A 350 0.47 14.10 3.80
C LEU A 350 1.30 14.46 5.04
N PRO A 351 2.50 15.05 4.87
CA PRO A 351 3.30 15.52 6.00
C PRO A 351 2.48 16.43 6.93
N MET A 352 2.48 16.11 8.21
CA MET A 352 1.90 16.97 9.24
C MET A 352 2.93 18.01 9.67
N THR A 353 2.50 19.18 10.13
CA THR A 353 3.41 20.10 10.82
C THR A 353 3.17 20.11 12.32
N ALA A 354 4.22 20.32 13.12
CA ALA A 354 4.08 20.37 14.58
C ALA A 354 3.18 21.52 15.05
N LYS A 355 3.12 22.61 14.26
CA LYS A 355 2.16 23.70 14.48
C LYS A 355 0.72 23.21 14.31
N ASP A 356 0.48 22.34 13.33
CA ASP A 356 -0.83 21.74 13.11
C ASP A 356 -1.23 20.78 14.23
N THR A 357 -0.26 20.11 14.86
CA THR A 357 -0.54 19.12 15.92
C THR A 357 -0.78 19.71 17.32
N ALA A 358 -0.31 20.93 17.59
CA ALA A 358 -0.53 21.63 18.87
C ALA A 358 -1.88 22.36 18.94
N ASP A 359 -2.42 22.76 17.79
CA ASP A 359 -3.65 23.58 17.67
C ASP A 359 -4.87 22.80 17.10
N GLY A 360 -4.72 21.50 16.79
CA GLY A 360 -5.81 20.62 16.33
C GLY A 360 -6.11 20.68 14.83
N HIS A 361 -5.10 20.46 13.98
CA HIS A 361 -5.20 20.57 12.52
C HIS A 361 -4.74 19.32 11.73
N ALA A 362 -4.95 19.41 10.41
CA ALA A 362 -5.30 18.33 9.48
C ALA A 362 -4.30 17.17 9.36
N CYS A 363 -4.82 15.95 9.47
CA CYS A 363 -4.14 14.74 9.02
C CYS A 363 -4.84 14.29 7.74
N GLU A 364 -4.22 14.55 6.60
CA GLU A 364 -4.82 14.28 5.30
C GLU A 364 -4.30 12.98 4.70
N MET A 365 -5.21 12.11 4.27
CA MET A 365 -4.89 10.99 3.39
C MET A 365 -5.08 11.43 1.94
N ILE A 366 -4.13 11.09 1.08
CA ILE A 366 -4.19 11.32 -0.36
C ILE A 366 -4.11 9.99 -1.11
N LEU A 367 -4.93 9.85 -2.16
CA LEU A 367 -5.00 8.69 -3.02
C LEU A 367 -4.70 9.09 -4.47
N PHE A 368 -3.82 8.32 -5.11
CA PHE A 368 -3.32 8.52 -6.47
C PHE A 368 -3.76 7.37 -7.36
N GLY A 369 -4.54 7.67 -8.40
CA GLY A 369 -4.91 6.66 -9.38
C GLY A 369 -5.80 5.55 -8.83
N GLY A 370 -5.53 4.30 -9.21
CA GLY A 370 -6.44 3.15 -9.06
C GLY A 370 -7.13 2.78 -10.37
N GLY A 371 -8.12 1.89 -10.32
CA GLY A 371 -8.83 1.38 -11.50
C GLY A 371 -10.36 1.51 -11.41
N GLU A 372 -11.03 1.59 -12.55
CA GLU A 372 -12.50 1.49 -12.61
C GLU A 372 -12.94 0.04 -12.85
N VAL A 373 -13.81 -0.54 -12.02
CA VAL A 373 -14.38 -1.86 -12.35
C VAL A 373 -15.36 -1.72 -13.51
N HIS A 374 -15.11 -2.43 -14.61
CA HIS A 374 -16.10 -2.66 -15.65
C HIS A 374 -16.67 -4.08 -15.53
N GLY A 375 -17.93 -4.20 -15.11
CA GLY A 375 -18.70 -5.46 -15.18
C GLY A 375 -18.32 -6.53 -14.15
N ASN A 376 -19.12 -7.60 -14.09
CA ASN A 376 -19.05 -8.71 -13.13
C ASN A 376 -17.61 -9.24 -12.93
N ASN A 377 -17.32 -9.75 -11.73
CA ASN A 377 -16.06 -10.36 -11.23
C ASN A 377 -15.35 -11.40 -12.13
N GLY A 378 -15.84 -11.69 -13.33
CA GLY A 378 -15.20 -12.51 -14.36
C GLY A 378 -14.64 -11.76 -15.57
N ASP A 379 -14.78 -10.42 -15.66
CA ASP A 379 -14.17 -9.65 -16.76
C ASP A 379 -12.65 -9.54 -16.54
N THR A 380 -11.88 -10.25 -17.36
CA THR A 380 -10.41 -10.26 -17.35
C THR A 380 -9.80 -9.16 -18.21
N ARG A 381 -10.61 -8.22 -18.72
CA ARG A 381 -10.09 -7.13 -19.56
C ARG A 381 -9.24 -6.17 -18.73
N PRO A 382 -8.15 -5.62 -19.30
CA PRO A 382 -7.34 -4.61 -18.64
C PRO A 382 -8.20 -3.37 -18.35
N VAL A 383 -8.44 -3.10 -17.06
CA VAL A 383 -9.07 -1.86 -16.61
C VAL A 383 -8.07 -0.73 -16.76
N ARG A 384 -8.42 0.35 -17.47
CA ARG A 384 -7.55 1.53 -17.52
C ARG A 384 -7.42 2.15 -16.13
N ALA A 385 -6.20 2.46 -15.73
CA ALA A 385 -5.96 3.17 -14.50
C ALA A 385 -6.43 4.62 -14.64
N THR A 386 -6.97 5.18 -13.57
CA THR A 386 -7.32 6.60 -13.51
C THR A 386 -6.10 7.44 -13.16
N ASN A 387 -6.07 8.68 -13.63
CA ASN A 387 -5.08 9.68 -13.22
C ASN A 387 -5.60 10.62 -12.13
N SER A 388 -6.83 10.40 -11.66
CA SER A 388 -7.44 11.24 -10.65
C SER A 388 -6.75 11.11 -9.29
N VAL A 389 -6.69 12.24 -8.58
CA VAL A 389 -6.10 12.36 -7.26
C VAL A 389 -7.16 12.93 -6.34
N VAL A 390 -7.33 12.31 -5.17
CA VAL A 390 -8.29 12.76 -4.17
C VAL A 390 -7.66 12.74 -2.80
N ARG A 391 -8.04 13.70 -1.96
CA ARG A 391 -7.58 13.78 -0.57
C ARG A 391 -8.74 14.01 0.39
N ILE A 392 -8.54 13.58 1.63
CA ILE A 392 -9.50 13.72 2.72
C ILE A 392 -8.76 14.14 3.99
N ASP A 393 -9.27 15.19 4.64
CA ASP A 393 -8.86 15.51 6.01
C ASP A 393 -9.61 14.59 6.98
N MET A 394 -8.87 13.66 7.58
CA MET A 394 -9.40 12.66 8.50
C MET A 394 -9.72 13.25 9.88
N THR A 395 -9.14 14.40 10.23
CA THR A 395 -9.43 15.13 11.48
C THR A 395 -10.69 15.98 11.37
N SER A 396 -11.07 16.39 10.15
CA SER A 396 -12.31 17.14 9.92
C SER A 396 -13.53 16.30 10.35
N PRO A 397 -14.50 16.90 11.08
CA PRO A 397 -15.76 16.23 11.38
C PRO A 397 -16.61 15.89 10.15
N SER A 398 -16.43 16.59 9.02
CA SER A 398 -17.23 16.37 7.81
C SER A 398 -16.64 15.33 6.85
N LYS A 399 -15.33 15.04 6.96
CA LYS A 399 -14.62 14.01 6.18
C LYS A 399 -14.99 13.99 4.69
N VAL A 400 -14.83 15.15 4.05
CA VAL A 400 -15.19 15.34 2.64
C VAL A 400 -13.97 15.10 1.75
N TRP A 401 -14.13 14.26 0.72
CA TRP A 401 -13.13 14.09 -0.33
C TRP A 401 -13.07 15.31 -1.24
N THR A 402 -11.86 15.76 -1.54
CA THR A 402 -11.60 16.82 -2.51
C THR A 402 -10.70 16.31 -3.61
N TYR A 403 -10.98 16.73 -4.85
CA TYR A 403 -10.12 16.45 -5.99
C TYR A 403 -8.89 17.36 -5.96
N ASP A 404 -7.78 16.80 -6.40
CA ASP A 404 -6.50 17.49 -6.58
C ASP A 404 -6.07 17.51 -8.05
N ASP A 405 -4.89 18.05 -8.33
CA ASP A 405 -4.31 18.02 -9.67
C ASP A 405 -4.21 16.57 -10.17
N PRO A 406 -4.73 16.24 -11.36
CA PRO A 406 -4.62 14.90 -11.90
C PRO A 406 -3.15 14.57 -12.20
N MET A 407 -2.77 13.32 -11.98
CA MET A 407 -1.47 12.80 -12.38
C MET A 407 -1.25 12.98 -13.90
N PRO A 408 0.02 13.04 -14.36
CA PRO A 408 0.35 13.11 -15.78
C PRO A 408 -0.31 12.02 -16.63
N TYR A 409 -0.46 10.81 -16.08
CA TYR A 409 -1.26 9.72 -16.64
C TYR A 409 -1.76 8.78 -15.54
N GLY A 410 -2.65 7.86 -15.89
CA GLY A 410 -3.29 6.95 -14.94
C GLY A 410 -2.39 5.82 -14.46
N ARG A 411 -2.42 5.52 -13.16
CA ARG A 411 -1.51 4.55 -12.53
C ARG A 411 -2.23 3.67 -11.50
N ILE A 412 -1.90 2.39 -11.48
CA ILE A 412 -2.40 1.39 -10.53
C ILE A 412 -1.22 0.61 -9.92
N VAL A 413 -1.35 0.14 -8.68
CA VAL A 413 -0.29 -0.54 -7.92
C VAL A 413 1.00 0.28 -7.83
N SER A 414 0.86 1.58 -7.56
CA SER A 414 2.00 2.47 -7.38
C SER A 414 2.40 2.60 -5.93
N ASP A 415 3.70 2.70 -5.66
CA ASP A 415 4.22 3.03 -4.34
C ASP A 415 4.37 4.54 -4.21
N ALA A 416 3.74 5.13 -3.19
CA ALA A 416 3.81 6.56 -2.90
C ALA A 416 4.73 6.84 -1.71
N VAL A 417 5.92 7.33 -1.99
CA VAL A 417 6.98 7.53 -0.98
C VAL A 417 7.13 9.01 -0.67
N VAL A 418 6.70 9.42 0.53
CA VAL A 418 6.94 10.78 1.04
C VAL A 418 8.44 10.98 1.23
N GLN A 419 8.95 12.14 0.84
CA GLN A 419 10.36 12.53 0.90
C GLN A 419 10.61 13.50 2.06
N PRO A 420 11.87 13.68 2.52
CA PRO A 420 12.18 14.56 3.65
C PRO A 420 11.80 16.03 3.46
N ASN A 421 11.75 16.52 2.22
CA ASN A 421 11.32 17.88 1.88
C ASN A 421 9.79 18.06 1.79
N GLY A 422 9.01 16.99 1.97
CA GLY A 422 7.55 17.01 1.92
C GLY A 422 6.93 16.65 0.59
N LYS A 423 7.73 16.53 -0.48
CA LYS A 423 7.25 16.03 -1.78
C LYS A 423 6.95 14.53 -1.70
N ILE A 424 6.10 14.03 -2.59
CA ILE A 424 5.75 12.61 -2.68
C ILE A 424 6.20 12.10 -4.04
N LEU A 425 6.99 11.04 -4.04
CA LEU A 425 7.41 10.36 -5.26
C LEU A 425 6.53 9.14 -5.50
N LEU A 426 5.96 9.02 -6.70
CA LEU A 426 5.25 7.83 -7.15
C LEU A 426 6.16 6.98 -8.02
N PHE A 427 6.38 5.75 -7.55
CA PHE A 427 7.14 4.71 -8.23
C PHE A 427 6.21 3.61 -8.72
N ASN A 428 6.76 2.75 -9.57
CA ASN A 428 6.16 1.47 -9.94
C ASN A 428 4.76 1.60 -10.55
N GLY A 429 4.15 0.45 -10.81
CA GLY A 429 2.78 0.37 -11.23
C GLY A 429 2.59 0.24 -12.74
N GLY A 430 1.33 0.25 -13.12
CA GLY A 430 0.87 -0.02 -14.48
C GLY A 430 -0.20 0.97 -14.88
N ARG A 431 -0.41 1.10 -16.19
CA ARG A 431 -1.41 1.99 -16.76
C ARG A 431 -2.76 1.33 -16.94
N SER A 432 -2.79 0.00 -16.86
CA SER A 432 -4.03 -0.77 -16.81
C SER A 432 -3.85 -2.10 -16.10
N GLY A 433 -4.96 -2.66 -15.62
CA GLY A 433 -5.00 -3.96 -14.98
C GLY A 433 -5.49 -3.93 -13.55
N LYS A 434 -5.03 -4.92 -12.77
CA LYS A 434 -5.29 -5.08 -11.33
C LYS A 434 -4.20 -5.93 -10.66
N THR A 435 -4.25 -6.01 -9.33
CA THR A 435 -3.39 -6.91 -8.55
C THR A 435 -3.70 -8.38 -8.82
N GLY A 436 -2.72 -9.25 -8.59
CA GLY A 436 -2.86 -10.69 -8.69
C GLY A 436 -2.62 -11.22 -10.11
N GLY A 437 -2.90 -12.51 -10.29
CA GLY A 437 -2.70 -13.24 -11.53
C GLY A 437 -2.44 -14.71 -11.26
N ALA A 438 -2.61 -15.55 -12.28
CA ALA A 438 -2.17 -16.94 -12.24
C ALA A 438 -0.90 -17.08 -13.10
N PRO A 439 -0.06 -18.10 -12.88
CA PRO A 439 1.09 -18.32 -13.74
C PRO A 439 0.72 -18.33 -15.24
N GLY A 440 1.51 -17.63 -16.06
CA GLY A 440 1.21 -17.45 -17.48
C GLY A 440 0.10 -16.44 -17.81
N ARG A 441 -0.46 -15.73 -16.82
CA ARG A 441 -1.59 -14.80 -16.98
C ARG A 441 -1.34 -13.47 -16.24
N PRO A 442 -0.54 -12.55 -16.83
CA PRO A 442 -0.38 -11.22 -16.26
C PRO A 442 -1.72 -10.49 -16.29
N LEU A 443 -2.06 -9.79 -15.21
CA LEU A 443 -3.28 -8.97 -15.10
C LEU A 443 -2.99 -7.47 -15.18
N MET A 444 -1.75 -7.08 -15.48
CA MET A 444 -1.26 -5.71 -15.43
C MET A 444 -0.43 -5.40 -16.68
N TYR A 445 -0.63 -4.21 -17.24
CA TYR A 445 -0.10 -3.84 -18.55
C TYR A 445 0.28 -2.36 -18.63
N GLY A 446 1.24 -2.04 -19.50
CA GLY A 446 1.76 -0.68 -19.72
C GLY A 446 2.52 -0.18 -18.50
N ALA A 447 3.83 -0.40 -18.44
CA ALA A 447 4.65 -0.02 -17.28
C ALA A 447 4.61 1.49 -17.03
N ALA A 448 4.32 1.87 -15.80
CA ALA A 448 4.37 3.26 -15.33
C ALA A 448 5.78 3.60 -14.84
N SER A 449 6.78 3.51 -15.72
CA SER A 449 8.19 3.57 -15.33
C SER A 449 8.71 4.97 -15.02
N GLU A 450 8.02 6.04 -15.43
CA GLU A 450 8.39 7.40 -15.04
C GLU A 450 8.15 7.64 -13.54
N ILE A 451 9.08 8.31 -12.87
CA ILE A 451 8.87 8.72 -11.48
C ILE A 451 8.08 10.03 -11.48
N PHE A 452 6.93 10.06 -10.83
CA PHE A 452 6.19 11.31 -10.66
C PHE A 452 6.53 11.95 -9.33
N CYS A 453 6.73 13.25 -9.34
CA CYS A 453 6.93 14.04 -8.13
C CYS A 453 5.72 14.94 -7.90
N TYR A 454 5.07 14.74 -6.76
CA TYR A 454 3.95 15.54 -6.28
C TYR A 454 4.43 16.51 -5.19
N SER A 455 4.17 17.80 -5.38
CA SER A 455 4.48 18.85 -4.41
C SER A 455 3.19 19.36 -3.74
N PRO A 456 2.81 18.85 -2.55
CA PRO A 456 1.53 19.19 -1.92
C PRO A 456 1.38 20.69 -1.56
N GLU A 457 2.50 21.35 -1.22
CA GLU A 457 2.53 22.76 -0.82
C GLU A 457 2.41 23.73 -2.02
N GLU A 458 2.61 23.25 -3.26
CA GLU A 458 2.45 24.09 -4.46
C GLU A 458 0.97 24.41 -4.75
N PRO A 459 0.67 25.53 -5.42
CA PRO A 459 -0.69 25.83 -5.87
C PRO A 459 -1.24 24.76 -6.83
N ILE A 460 -2.55 24.53 -6.76
CA ILE A 460 -3.29 23.73 -7.76
C ILE A 460 -2.95 24.23 -9.18
N GLY A 461 -2.70 23.29 -10.09
CA GLY A 461 -2.22 23.48 -11.45
C GLY A 461 -0.70 23.38 -11.60
N ARG A 462 0.07 23.23 -10.51
CA ARG A 462 1.54 23.22 -10.51
C ARG A 462 2.17 22.13 -9.63
N ARG A 463 1.39 21.15 -9.19
CA ARG A 463 1.85 20.17 -8.19
C ARG A 463 2.65 19.00 -8.77
N TRP A 464 2.72 18.87 -10.10
CA TRP A 464 3.32 17.70 -10.75
C TRP A 464 4.58 18.02 -11.53
N GLU A 465 5.60 17.20 -11.31
CA GLU A 465 6.79 17.08 -12.13
C GLU A 465 6.99 15.60 -12.54
N VAL A 466 7.66 15.38 -13.67
CA VAL A 466 8.00 14.04 -14.17
C VAL A 466 9.52 13.92 -14.20
N PHE A 467 10.04 12.94 -13.48
CA PHE A 467 11.45 12.66 -13.32
C PHE A 467 11.88 11.47 -14.19
N ALA A 468 13.09 10.95 -13.93
CA ALA A 468 13.68 9.83 -14.63
C ALA A 468 12.73 8.63 -14.77
N LYS A 469 12.96 7.84 -15.83
CA LYS A 469 12.22 6.60 -16.11
C LYS A 469 13.07 5.40 -15.69
N SER A 470 12.53 4.50 -14.88
CA SER A 470 13.17 3.20 -14.61
C SER A 470 13.30 2.41 -15.91
N PRO A 471 14.49 1.88 -16.25
CA PRO A 471 14.65 0.96 -17.38
C PRO A 471 13.96 -0.38 -17.15
N ARG A 472 13.53 -0.69 -15.92
CA ARG A 472 12.80 -1.89 -15.56
C ARG A 472 11.30 -1.63 -15.49
N ARG A 473 10.52 -2.66 -15.80
CA ARG A 473 9.08 -2.67 -15.55
C ARG A 473 8.90 -3.14 -14.12
N ARG A 474 8.31 -2.31 -13.26
CA ARG A 474 8.04 -2.66 -11.86
C ARG A 474 6.52 -2.70 -11.67
N PHE A 475 5.94 -3.87 -11.92
CA PHE A 475 4.49 -4.10 -11.84
C PHE A 475 4.08 -4.58 -10.45
N TYR A 476 3.01 -5.37 -10.34
CA TYR A 476 2.58 -5.99 -9.10
C TYR A 476 3.72 -6.73 -8.40
N HIS A 477 3.72 -6.71 -7.06
CA HIS A 477 4.83 -7.20 -6.23
C HIS A 477 6.15 -6.45 -6.43
N SER A 478 6.08 -5.16 -6.74
CA SER A 478 7.20 -4.24 -6.56
C SER A 478 7.08 -3.47 -5.24
N SER A 479 8.21 -2.89 -4.84
CA SER A 479 8.36 -2.11 -3.62
C SER A 479 9.24 -0.88 -3.87
N ALA A 480 8.99 0.20 -3.13
CA ALA A 480 9.86 1.38 -3.10
C ALA A 480 10.10 1.85 -1.67
N VAL A 481 11.35 2.13 -1.30
CA VAL A 481 11.74 2.46 0.10
C VAL A 481 12.69 3.67 0.11
N LEU A 482 12.31 4.74 0.81
CA LEU A 482 13.21 5.86 1.12
C LEU A 482 14.27 5.36 2.10
N ILE A 483 15.55 5.62 1.83
CA ILE A 483 16.66 5.28 2.74
C ILE A 483 17.33 6.55 3.32
N PRO A 484 18.13 6.43 4.40
CA PRO A 484 18.68 7.59 5.10
C PRO A 484 19.54 8.53 4.23
N ASP A 485 20.16 8.04 3.15
CA ASP A 485 20.94 8.91 2.25
C ASP A 485 20.08 9.89 1.42
N GLY A 486 18.75 9.85 1.57
CA GLY A 486 17.79 10.71 0.87
C GLY A 486 17.40 10.21 -0.52
N THR A 487 17.89 9.04 -0.92
CA THR A 487 17.50 8.35 -2.16
C THR A 487 16.40 7.33 -1.91
N THR A 488 15.74 6.87 -2.97
CA THR A 488 14.71 5.82 -2.89
C THR A 488 15.16 4.58 -3.64
N LEU A 489 15.11 3.42 -2.99
CA LEU A 489 15.33 2.13 -3.63
C LEU A 489 14.04 1.64 -4.28
N ILE A 490 14.16 1.08 -5.48
CA ILE A 490 13.09 0.50 -6.29
C ILE A 490 13.43 -0.98 -6.49
N MET A 491 12.53 -1.88 -6.09
CA MET A 491 12.78 -3.33 -6.02
C MET A 491 11.54 -4.13 -6.47
N GLY A 492 11.65 -5.46 -6.55
CA GLY A 492 10.66 -6.34 -7.20
C GLY A 492 10.90 -6.40 -8.70
N THR A 493 10.04 -6.83 -9.62
CA THR A 493 8.66 -7.30 -9.56
C THR A 493 8.65 -8.81 -9.82
N ASP A 494 7.56 -9.46 -9.44
CA ASP A 494 7.37 -10.91 -9.62
C ASP A 494 6.81 -11.26 -11.01
N GLU A 495 7.25 -10.56 -12.08
CA GLU A 495 6.77 -10.80 -13.46
C GLU A 495 7.03 -12.23 -13.93
N ALA A 496 8.15 -12.84 -13.52
CA ALA A 496 8.55 -14.21 -13.87
C ALA A 496 7.55 -15.29 -13.45
N THR A 497 6.66 -14.96 -12.53
CA THR A 497 5.51 -15.79 -12.16
C THR A 497 4.48 -15.84 -13.26
N TYR A 498 4.21 -14.70 -13.87
CA TYR A 498 3.13 -14.50 -14.83
C TYR A 498 3.60 -14.66 -16.27
N ASP A 499 4.90 -14.48 -16.52
CA ASP A 499 5.55 -14.65 -17.80
C ASP A 499 6.72 -15.63 -17.66
N VAL A 500 6.54 -16.83 -18.21
CA VAL A 500 7.51 -17.93 -18.10
C VAL A 500 8.81 -17.67 -18.89
N ASP A 501 8.80 -16.70 -19.80
CA ASP A 501 9.98 -16.29 -20.56
C ASP A 501 10.80 -15.21 -19.83
N THR A 502 10.32 -14.73 -18.67
CA THR A 502 10.97 -13.72 -17.83
C THR A 502 11.65 -14.38 -16.62
N ALA A 503 12.86 -13.92 -16.26
CA ALA A 503 13.58 -14.36 -15.06
C ALA A 503 13.15 -13.57 -13.82
N TYR A 504 13.24 -14.16 -12.63
CA TYR A 504 12.97 -13.44 -11.38
C TYR A 504 13.88 -12.22 -11.25
N ASP A 505 13.29 -11.08 -10.92
CA ASP A 505 14.01 -9.80 -10.78
C ASP A 505 14.44 -9.60 -9.33
N HIS A 506 15.69 -9.94 -9.04
CA HIS A 506 16.32 -9.72 -7.74
C HIS A 506 17.03 -8.36 -7.65
N ASP A 507 17.06 -7.57 -8.73
CA ASP A 507 17.88 -6.37 -8.81
C ASP A 507 17.18 -5.15 -8.21
N ALA A 508 17.92 -4.37 -7.42
CA ALA A 508 17.49 -3.05 -6.97
C ALA A 508 17.98 -1.93 -7.91
N GLU A 509 17.21 -0.86 -7.96
CA GLU A 509 17.59 0.42 -8.55
C GLU A 509 17.55 1.50 -7.47
N ARG A 510 18.51 2.42 -7.47
CA ARG A 510 18.53 3.60 -6.59
C ARG A 510 18.16 4.82 -7.39
N PHE A 511 17.06 5.46 -7.01
CA PHE A 511 16.68 6.78 -7.52
C PHE A 511 17.24 7.88 -6.63
N THR A 512 18.17 8.67 -7.18
CA THR A 512 18.65 9.90 -6.58
C THR A 512 17.82 11.08 -7.10
N PRO A 513 17.03 11.78 -6.27
CA PRO A 513 16.20 12.88 -6.73
C PRO A 513 17.00 14.14 -7.14
N PRO A 514 16.41 15.05 -7.94
CA PRO A 514 17.10 16.23 -8.47
C PRO A 514 17.71 17.14 -7.40
N TRP A 515 17.03 17.31 -6.26
CA TRP A 515 17.46 18.16 -5.14
C TRP A 515 18.69 17.64 -4.38
N LEU A 516 19.23 16.47 -4.76
CA LEU A 516 20.54 15.97 -4.31
C LEU A 516 21.63 16.13 -5.40
N LEU A 517 21.27 16.63 -6.58
CA LEU A 517 22.11 16.65 -7.79
C LEU A 517 22.21 18.05 -8.42
N ASP A 518 21.51 19.05 -7.89
CA ASP A 518 21.47 20.43 -8.38
C ASP A 518 22.66 21.29 -7.92
N GLY A 519 23.50 20.77 -7.03
CA GLY A 519 24.66 21.46 -6.46
C GLY A 519 24.34 22.32 -5.23
N SER A 520 23.10 22.30 -4.73
CA SER A 520 22.71 22.96 -3.50
C SER A 520 23.48 22.39 -2.29
N PRO A 521 24.01 23.23 -1.38
CA PRO A 521 24.71 22.75 -0.19
C PRO A 521 23.80 21.85 0.66
N ARG A 522 24.28 20.64 0.95
CA ARG A 522 23.56 19.67 1.75
C ARG A 522 23.83 19.93 3.25
N PRO A 523 22.80 20.12 4.10
CA PRO A 523 23.01 20.19 5.54
C PRO A 523 23.65 18.91 6.07
N VAL A 524 24.48 19.01 7.10
CA VAL A 524 25.09 17.87 7.79
C VAL A 524 24.67 17.91 9.24
N ILE A 525 24.08 16.83 9.75
CA ILE A 525 23.81 16.69 11.19
C ILE A 525 25.07 16.13 11.84
N GLU A 526 25.72 16.94 12.68
CA GLU A 526 26.98 16.58 13.35
C GLU A 526 26.74 15.79 14.64
N SER A 527 25.70 16.17 15.39
CA SER A 527 25.31 15.47 16.62
C SER A 527 23.81 15.59 16.86
N HIS A 528 23.23 14.55 17.45
CA HIS A 528 21.81 14.42 17.78
C HIS A 528 21.67 13.46 18.99
N PRO A 529 20.50 13.38 19.64
CA PRO A 529 20.24 12.34 20.62
C PRO A 529 20.23 10.96 19.94
N SER A 530 21.37 10.25 20.03
CA SER A 530 21.51 8.93 19.40
C SER A 530 20.61 7.92 20.09
N PRO A 531 19.80 7.16 19.33
CA PRO A 531 18.90 6.17 19.89
C PRO A 531 19.69 4.98 20.42
N PRO A 532 19.07 4.15 21.27
CA PRO A 532 19.62 2.83 21.58
C PRO A 532 19.84 2.02 20.30
N SER A 533 20.78 1.07 20.35
CA SER A 533 20.96 0.13 19.27
C SER A 533 19.72 -0.78 19.15
N THR A 534 19.38 -1.17 17.92
CA THR A 534 18.16 -1.95 17.68
C THR A 534 18.14 -3.25 18.49
N GLY A 535 17.05 -3.45 19.24
CA GLY A 535 16.91 -4.61 20.15
C GLY A 535 17.69 -4.52 21.47
N ARG A 536 18.28 -3.37 21.81
CA ARG A 536 19.01 -3.15 23.07
C ARG A 536 18.69 -1.76 23.62
N GLU A 537 17.82 -1.69 24.63
CA GLU A 537 17.28 -0.40 25.10
C GLU A 537 18.26 0.46 25.94
N ASP A 538 19.32 -0.15 26.48
CA ASP A 538 20.15 0.46 27.53
C ASP A 538 21.34 1.31 27.03
N ASP A 539 21.58 1.40 25.71
CA ASP A 539 22.79 2.02 25.15
C ASP A 539 22.55 3.30 24.34
N GLY A 540 21.40 3.97 24.52
CA GLY A 540 21.13 5.25 23.89
C GLY A 540 20.00 6.04 24.53
N TYR A 541 19.52 7.05 23.81
CA TYR A 541 18.55 8.02 24.32
C TYR A 541 17.21 7.94 23.59
N THR A 542 16.13 7.78 24.35
CA THR A 542 14.76 7.94 23.85
C THR A 542 14.29 9.35 24.15
N VAL A 543 14.03 10.14 23.09
CA VAL A 543 13.50 11.50 23.23
C VAL A 543 12.06 11.43 23.76
N PRO A 544 11.78 12.03 24.93
CA PRO A 544 10.44 12.06 25.49
C PRO A 544 9.47 12.83 24.58
N TYR A 545 8.19 12.46 24.62
CA TYR A 545 7.13 13.30 24.04
C TYR A 545 7.11 14.69 24.67
N ASP A 546 6.67 15.66 23.87
CA ASP A 546 6.53 17.06 24.27
C ASP A 546 7.77 17.61 24.98
N SER A 547 8.95 17.32 24.42
CA SER A 547 10.24 17.77 24.94
C SER A 547 11.07 18.44 23.85
N ASP A 548 11.92 19.37 24.27
CA ASP A 548 12.86 20.03 23.38
C ASP A 548 14.16 19.23 23.33
N PHE A 549 14.73 19.06 22.15
CA PHE A 549 16.04 18.46 21.97
C PHE A 549 16.83 19.19 20.89
N THR A 550 18.16 19.13 20.99
CA THR A 550 19.07 19.94 20.18
C THR A 550 19.89 19.07 19.22
N LEU A 551 20.06 19.57 18.01
CA LEU A 551 20.94 19.05 16.97
C LEU A 551 22.08 20.04 16.75
N ARG A 552 23.29 19.54 16.46
CA ARG A 552 24.35 20.34 15.84
C ARG A 552 24.35 20.10 14.33
N TYR A 553 24.55 21.15 13.56
CA TYR A 553 24.55 21.08 12.11
C TYR A 553 25.64 21.94 11.46
N SER A 554 26.04 21.58 10.26
CA SER A 554 26.93 22.35 9.40
C SER A 554 26.56 22.19 7.92
N GLY A 555 27.39 22.69 7.01
CA GLY A 555 27.17 22.64 5.56
C GLY A 555 26.21 23.70 5.00
N THR A 556 25.46 24.40 5.86
CA THR A 556 24.54 25.49 5.52
C THR A 556 24.52 26.55 6.64
N ASP A 557 24.15 27.79 6.31
CA ASP A 557 24.02 28.88 7.29
C ASP A 557 22.81 28.67 8.23
N ASP A 558 21.74 28.06 7.72
CA ASP A 558 20.48 27.82 8.42
C ASP A 558 19.80 26.54 7.92
N VAL A 559 18.78 26.08 8.64
CA VAL A 559 17.89 24.98 8.26
C VAL A 559 16.46 25.51 8.24
N ASP A 560 15.74 25.23 7.17
CA ASP A 560 14.37 25.71 6.98
C ASP A 560 13.35 24.79 7.66
N ARG A 561 13.68 23.49 7.77
CA ARG A 561 12.80 22.45 8.29
C ARG A 561 13.58 21.29 8.91
N VAL A 562 13.05 20.74 9.99
CA VAL A 562 13.51 19.45 10.54
C VAL A 562 12.38 18.44 10.40
N THR A 563 12.63 17.36 9.66
CA THR A 563 11.62 16.36 9.29
C THR A 563 11.86 15.06 10.04
N LEU A 564 10.84 14.57 10.75
CA LEU A 564 10.80 13.27 11.40
C LEU A 564 9.93 12.31 10.58
N MET A 565 10.47 11.16 10.18
CA MET A 565 9.82 10.23 9.25
C MET A 565 9.82 8.80 9.79
N ALA A 566 8.66 8.16 9.76
CA ALA A 566 8.56 6.73 10.00
C ALA A 566 9.29 5.98 8.87
N PRO A 567 10.06 4.94 9.18
CA PRO A 567 10.71 4.11 8.17
C PRO A 567 9.68 3.31 7.39
N ASN A 568 9.95 3.06 6.11
CA ASN A 568 8.97 2.44 5.24
C ASN A 568 8.75 0.95 5.55
N SER A 569 7.50 0.51 5.36
CA SER A 569 7.09 -0.88 5.41
C SER A 569 5.97 -1.10 4.41
N ASN A 570 6.31 -1.60 3.23
CA ASN A 570 5.38 -1.69 2.11
C ASN A 570 5.35 -3.05 1.44
N THR A 571 4.22 -3.28 0.77
CA THR A 571 4.01 -4.39 -0.15
C THR A 571 2.76 -4.09 -0.97
N HIS A 572 2.65 -4.62 -2.20
CA HIS A 572 1.40 -4.59 -2.98
C HIS A 572 0.81 -3.18 -3.22
N GLY A 573 1.66 -2.15 -3.36
CA GLY A 573 1.21 -0.75 -3.49
C GLY A 573 0.58 -0.18 -2.21
N THR A 574 0.84 -0.80 -1.06
CA THR A 574 0.36 -0.39 0.26
C THR A 574 1.54 -0.11 1.19
N GLU A 575 1.51 1.04 1.85
CA GLU A 575 2.49 1.46 2.86
C GLU A 575 1.77 1.46 4.23
N MET A 576 2.25 0.65 5.18
CA MET A 576 1.54 0.43 6.46
C MET A 576 1.98 1.34 7.62
N THR A 577 3.07 2.09 7.44
CA THR A 577 3.79 2.83 8.49
C THR A 577 3.95 4.32 8.21
N GLN A 578 3.63 4.77 6.99
CA GLN A 578 3.98 6.07 6.45
C GLN A 578 3.42 7.19 7.32
N ARG A 579 4.34 7.92 7.94
CA ARG A 579 4.01 9.07 8.77
C ARG A 579 5.18 10.03 8.81
N THR A 580 4.91 11.29 8.50
CA THR A 580 5.91 12.35 8.44
C THR A 580 5.44 13.54 9.25
N LEU A 581 6.34 14.09 10.06
CA LEU A 581 6.10 15.28 10.87
C LEU A 581 7.23 16.30 10.67
N PHE A 582 6.88 17.53 10.31
CA PHE A 582 7.80 18.66 10.37
C PHE A 582 7.82 19.20 11.79
N LEU A 583 8.95 19.01 12.48
CA LEU A 583 9.12 19.41 13.87
C LEU A 583 9.16 20.93 13.99
N ARG A 584 8.65 21.44 15.12
CA ARG A 584 8.71 22.87 15.44
C ARG A 584 10.14 23.24 15.81
N ILE A 585 10.76 24.12 15.03
CA ILE A 585 12.03 24.75 15.40
C ILE A 585 11.75 25.78 16.51
N VAL A 586 12.28 25.51 17.71
CA VAL A 586 12.17 26.38 18.90
C VAL A 586 13.19 27.51 18.83
N SER A 587 14.43 27.17 18.45
CA SER A 587 15.51 28.12 18.26
C SER A 587 16.57 27.57 17.31
N GLN A 588 17.29 28.45 16.62
CA GLN A 588 18.42 28.10 15.77
C GLN A 588 19.52 29.14 15.93
N THR A 589 20.77 28.69 15.99
CA THR A 589 21.97 29.53 15.94
C THR A 589 22.82 29.08 14.76
N PRO A 590 23.11 29.97 13.78
CA PRO A 590 23.95 29.66 12.63
C PRO A 590 25.36 29.19 13.02
N PRO A 591 26.05 28.41 12.17
CA PRO A 591 27.47 28.14 12.33
C PRO A 591 28.29 29.44 12.38
N SER A 592 29.33 29.50 13.22
CA SER A 592 30.20 30.67 13.28
C SER A 592 31.00 30.85 11.99
N LYS A 593 30.98 32.07 11.42
CA LYS A 593 31.80 32.43 10.24
C LYS A 593 33.21 32.91 10.63
N ASP A 594 33.45 33.18 11.91
CA ASP A 594 34.71 33.72 12.45
C ASP A 594 35.64 32.56 12.86
N GLY A 595 36.15 31.83 11.87
CA GLY A 595 37.13 30.77 12.08
C GLY A 595 38.51 31.33 12.41
N GLY A 596 38.85 31.41 13.70
CA GLY A 596 40.23 31.49 14.16
C GLY A 596 40.80 30.09 14.39
N ASP A 597 41.80 29.70 13.59
CA ASP A 597 42.84 28.65 13.72
C ASP A 597 42.53 27.33 14.48
N GLY A 598 41.26 26.90 14.58
CA GLY A 598 40.90 25.65 15.25
C GLY A 598 39.41 25.32 15.29
N GLY A 599 38.75 25.24 14.11
CA GLY A 599 37.40 24.70 13.95
C GLY A 599 36.27 25.68 14.28
N GLY A 600 35.56 26.18 13.26
CA GLY A 600 34.34 26.96 13.49
C GLY A 600 33.29 26.09 14.18
N ASP A 601 32.67 26.60 15.25
CA ASP A 601 31.56 25.92 15.90
C ASP A 601 30.40 25.75 14.92
N GLY A 602 30.02 24.49 14.65
CA GLY A 602 28.79 24.16 13.93
C GLY A 602 27.56 24.83 14.56
N GLY A 603 26.53 25.07 13.74
CA GLY A 603 25.28 25.65 14.18
C GLY A 603 24.50 24.71 15.10
N THR A 604 23.53 25.26 15.83
CA THR A 604 22.64 24.48 16.71
C THR A 604 21.19 24.72 16.38
N ILE A 605 20.36 23.68 16.36
CA ILE A 605 18.91 23.78 16.19
C ILE A 605 18.25 23.05 17.34
N THR A 606 17.39 23.74 18.08
CA THR A 606 16.51 23.11 19.07
C THR A 606 15.13 22.93 18.46
N VAL A 607 14.63 21.71 18.49
CA VAL A 607 13.29 21.36 18.00
C VAL A 607 12.46 20.75 19.11
N ARG A 608 11.14 20.84 18.98
CA ARG A 608 10.20 20.14 19.88
C ARG A 608 9.76 18.81 19.28
N SER A 609 9.86 17.75 20.08
CA SER A 609 9.38 16.41 19.74
C SER A 609 7.83 16.40 19.61
N PRO A 610 7.25 15.33 19.02
CA PRO A 610 5.80 15.18 18.93
C PRO A 610 5.13 15.30 20.31
N VAL A 611 3.92 15.85 20.36
CA VAL A 611 3.20 16.07 21.64
C VAL A 611 2.82 14.78 22.34
N ASP A 612 2.50 13.71 21.59
CA ASP A 612 2.15 12.40 22.13
C ASP A 612 2.21 11.28 21.07
N ALA A 613 1.87 10.06 21.50
CA ALA A 613 1.83 8.85 20.68
C ALA A 613 0.76 8.85 19.58
N THR A 614 -0.26 9.71 19.67
CA THR A 614 -1.29 9.81 18.63
C THR A 614 -0.75 10.51 17.38
N VAL A 615 0.27 11.37 17.52
CA VAL A 615 0.97 12.05 16.42
C VAL A 615 2.09 11.20 15.84
N MET A 616 2.94 10.62 16.69
CA MET A 616 3.99 9.69 16.27
C MET A 616 4.11 8.61 17.35
N ILE A 617 3.74 7.38 17.01
CA ILE A 617 3.76 6.24 17.95
C ILE A 617 5.18 5.98 18.51
N PRO A 618 5.35 5.36 19.69
CA PRO A 618 6.70 5.19 20.25
C PRO A 618 7.58 4.33 19.34
N GLY A 619 8.80 4.72 19.00
CA GLY A 619 9.69 3.92 18.16
C GLY A 619 10.78 4.71 17.44
N TYR A 620 11.41 4.07 16.47
CA TYR A 620 12.51 4.62 15.68
C TYR A 620 12.02 5.41 14.47
N TYR A 621 12.69 6.52 14.20
CA TYR A 621 12.38 7.45 13.13
C TYR A 621 13.66 7.94 12.46
N MET A 622 13.59 8.21 11.15
CA MET A 622 14.62 8.98 10.48
C MET A 622 14.38 10.47 10.73
N LEU A 623 15.45 11.22 11.02
CA LEU A 623 15.46 12.65 11.25
C LEU A 623 16.34 13.33 10.21
N PHE A 624 15.80 14.34 9.53
CA PHE A 624 16.49 15.10 8.50
C PHE A 624 16.49 16.59 8.83
N ALA A 625 17.61 17.27 8.58
CA ALA A 625 17.67 18.72 8.48
C ALA A 625 17.55 19.10 7.00
N VAL A 626 16.68 20.04 6.65
CA VAL A 626 16.37 20.38 5.25
C VAL A 626 16.59 21.88 5.01
N LYS A 627 17.35 22.21 3.97
CA LYS A 627 17.52 23.57 3.44
C LYS A 627 16.97 23.62 2.02
N GLY A 628 15.99 24.49 1.77
CA GLY A 628 15.19 24.45 0.54
C GLY A 628 14.57 23.07 0.35
N ASP A 629 14.88 22.42 -0.78
CA ASP A 629 14.46 21.04 -1.08
C ASP A 629 15.53 19.99 -0.73
N THR A 630 16.73 20.40 -0.30
CA THR A 630 17.89 19.51 -0.09
C THR A 630 17.95 19.03 1.37
N PRO A 631 17.70 17.73 1.64
CA PRO A 631 17.81 17.18 2.98
C PRO A 631 19.24 16.72 3.30
N SER A 632 19.59 16.71 4.59
CA SER A 632 20.78 16.05 5.11
C SER A 632 20.77 14.54 4.82
N VAL A 633 21.88 13.84 5.10
CA VAL A 633 21.76 12.41 5.38
C VAL A 633 20.94 12.30 6.67
N GLY A 634 19.97 11.39 6.67
CA GLY A 634 19.10 11.13 7.81
C GLY A 634 19.87 10.44 8.92
N VAL A 635 19.55 10.81 10.15
CA VAL A 635 20.02 10.12 11.36
C VAL A 635 18.85 9.44 12.04
N TRP A 636 19.09 8.36 12.77
CA TRP A 636 18.03 7.69 13.53
C TRP A 636 17.82 8.39 14.87
N VAL A 637 16.57 8.46 15.33
CA VAL A 637 16.18 8.88 16.69
C VAL A 637 15.06 7.97 17.19
N LYS A 638 14.97 7.74 18.51
CA LYS A 638 13.86 7.01 19.14
C LYS A 638 12.98 8.03 19.88
N ILE A 639 11.68 8.03 19.60
CA ILE A 639 10.68 8.85 20.30
C ILE A 639 9.83 7.94 21.16
N GLY A 640 9.49 8.34 22.39
CA GLY A 640 8.60 7.55 23.23
C GLY A 640 8.32 8.19 24.60
N PRO A 641 7.56 7.51 25.48
CA PRO A 641 7.50 7.88 26.89
C PRO A 641 8.92 7.72 27.47
N GLY A 642 9.53 8.81 27.93
CA GLY A 642 10.95 8.82 28.29
C GLY A 642 11.32 7.76 29.32
N GLY A 643 12.38 7.00 29.03
CA GLY A 643 13.10 6.17 30.00
C GLY A 643 14.51 6.73 30.15
N THR A 644 14.87 7.16 31.35
CA THR A 644 16.25 7.46 31.70
C THR A 644 16.99 6.13 31.79
N GLY A 645 18.08 5.96 31.03
CA GLY A 645 19.05 4.89 31.25
C GLY A 645 19.81 5.09 32.56
N ASP A 646 19.10 5.09 33.69
CA ASP A 646 19.70 4.98 35.02
C ASP A 646 19.66 3.50 35.41
N ILE A 647 20.83 2.87 35.30
CA ILE A 647 21.15 1.60 35.93
C ILE A 647 21.18 1.85 37.43
N ASP A 648 20.09 1.57 38.12
CA ASP A 648 20.16 1.18 39.54
C ASP A 648 20.41 -0.34 39.57
N ASP A 649 21.70 -0.70 39.44
CA ASP A 649 22.25 -1.97 39.90
C ASP A 649 22.06 -2.03 41.42
N ASP A 650 20.88 -2.46 41.88
CA ASP A 650 20.67 -3.08 43.20
C ASP A 650 19.20 -3.47 43.38
N ASN A 651 18.80 -4.60 42.78
CA ASN A 651 17.85 -5.53 43.39
C ASN A 651 17.81 -6.87 42.63
N ASP A 652 18.82 -7.70 42.90
CA ASP A 652 18.63 -9.15 42.86
C ASP A 652 17.60 -9.51 43.94
N GLY A 653 16.35 -9.72 43.52
CA GLY A 653 15.27 -10.15 44.39
C GLY A 653 14.30 -11.03 43.61
N ASP A 654 14.37 -12.33 43.89
CA ASP A 654 13.52 -13.39 43.35
C ASP A 654 12.04 -12.99 43.24
N ILE A 655 11.44 -13.25 42.06
CA ILE A 655 10.01 -13.06 41.81
C ILE A 655 9.23 -14.15 42.56
N GLU A 656 8.81 -13.86 43.80
CA GLU A 656 7.64 -14.51 44.39
C GLU A 656 6.36 -13.82 43.92
N MET A 657 5.45 -14.61 43.37
CA MET A 657 4.12 -14.21 42.90
C MET A 657 3.26 -13.65 44.06
N PRO A 658 2.75 -12.39 44.02
CA PRO A 658 1.84 -11.93 45.06
C PRO A 658 0.40 -12.39 44.80
N ALA A 659 -0.22 -12.85 45.89
CA ALA A 659 -1.61 -13.28 45.98
C ALA A 659 -2.61 -12.14 45.71
N THR A 660 -3.81 -12.54 45.27
CA THR A 660 -4.99 -11.74 44.93
C THR A 660 -5.41 -10.71 45.99
N PRO A 661 -5.81 -9.47 45.60
CA PRO A 661 -6.52 -8.55 46.49
C PRO A 661 -8.06 -8.61 46.29
N PRO A 662 -8.85 -8.18 47.31
CA PRO A 662 -10.29 -8.42 47.38
C PRO A 662 -11.11 -7.39 46.59
N THR A 663 -12.29 -7.85 46.15
CA THR A 663 -13.31 -7.08 45.43
C THR A 663 -14.09 -6.18 46.39
N THR A 664 -14.17 -4.88 46.11
CA THR A 664 -15.19 -3.99 46.69
C THR A 664 -15.87 -3.19 45.59
N THR A 665 -17.17 -3.44 45.44
CA THR A 665 -18.09 -2.79 44.49
C THR A 665 -18.73 -1.58 45.16
N THR A 666 -18.62 -0.40 44.56
CA THR A 666 -19.49 0.76 44.88
C THR A 666 -20.20 1.22 43.62
N THR A 667 -21.52 1.03 43.62
CA THR A 667 -22.44 1.46 42.58
C THR A 667 -22.82 2.93 42.80
N THR A 668 -22.62 3.78 41.79
CA THR A 668 -23.23 5.12 41.76
C THR A 668 -24.04 5.27 40.50
N THR A 669 -25.35 5.45 40.65
CA THR A 669 -26.33 5.64 39.57
C THR A 669 -26.36 7.12 39.19
N ALA A 670 -26.13 7.45 37.92
CA ALA A 670 -26.38 8.79 37.38
C ALA A 670 -27.45 8.70 36.29
N THR A 671 -28.58 9.36 36.52
CA THR A 671 -29.70 9.50 35.58
C THR A 671 -29.45 10.75 34.73
N ALA A 672 -29.33 10.60 33.42
CA ALA A 672 -29.26 11.73 32.48
C ALA A 672 -30.58 11.84 31.70
N THR A 673 -31.28 12.96 31.89
CA THR A 673 -32.47 13.35 31.14
C THR A 673 -32.04 14.19 29.94
N ALA A 674 -32.29 13.73 28.71
CA ALA A 674 -32.03 14.51 27.49
C ALA A 674 -33.32 15.23 27.04
N THR A 675 -33.27 16.56 26.96
CA THR A 675 -34.32 17.40 26.38
C THR A 675 -33.95 17.70 24.92
N VAL A 676 -34.77 17.24 23.97
CA VAL A 676 -34.60 17.52 22.54
C VAL A 676 -35.25 18.86 22.19
N ILE A 677 -34.47 19.82 21.69
CA ILE A 677 -34.96 21.08 21.11
C ILE A 677 -34.98 20.90 19.58
N ILE A 678 -36.17 21.06 18.97
CA ILE A 678 -36.39 20.96 17.52
C ILE A 678 -36.49 22.39 16.95
N PRO A 679 -35.69 22.79 15.95
CA PRO A 679 -35.92 24.04 15.22
C PRO A 679 -37.00 23.87 14.12
N PRO A 680 -37.70 24.94 13.73
CA PRO A 680 -38.88 24.86 12.86
C PRO A 680 -38.49 24.64 11.38
N PHE A 681 -39.24 23.76 10.70
CA PHE A 681 -39.16 23.56 9.25
C PHE A 681 -39.96 24.64 8.50
N GLU A 682 -39.33 25.25 7.48
CA GLU A 682 -40.02 26.02 6.44
C GLU A 682 -40.53 25.11 5.31
N LYS A 683 -41.72 25.46 4.81
CA LYS A 683 -42.44 24.82 3.70
C LYS A 683 -41.88 25.23 2.35
N CYS A 684 -41.59 24.24 1.51
CA CYS A 684 -41.84 24.20 0.06
C CYS A 684 -42.07 22.71 -0.24
N GLY A 685 -43.10 22.18 -0.89
CA GLY A 685 -44.16 22.69 -1.74
C GLY A 685 -44.52 21.54 -2.69
N GLY A 686 -45.50 20.71 -2.33
CA GLY A 686 -46.31 19.87 -3.24
C GLY A 686 -45.72 18.59 -3.84
N GLY A 687 -46.23 17.43 -3.40
CA GLY A 687 -46.14 16.16 -4.15
C GLY A 687 -46.09 14.92 -3.25
N SER A 688 -47.22 14.23 -3.10
CA SER A 688 -47.46 13.19 -2.10
C SER A 688 -46.62 11.92 -2.27
N TRP A 689 -46.13 11.38 -1.15
CA TRP A 689 -45.63 10.02 -0.98
C TRP A 689 -46.72 9.10 -0.40
N ILE A 690 -46.75 7.83 -0.81
CA ILE A 690 -47.26 6.71 0.01
C ILE A 690 -46.15 5.64 0.04
N PRO A 691 -45.77 5.11 1.21
CA PRO A 691 -44.75 4.08 1.36
C PRO A 691 -45.37 2.67 1.31
N PRO A 692 -44.67 1.61 0.89
CA PRO A 692 -45.08 0.26 1.23
C PRO A 692 -44.23 -0.29 2.37
N SER A 693 -44.86 -0.34 3.54
CA SER A 693 -44.67 -1.45 4.47
C SER A 693 -45.73 -2.52 4.16
N SER A 694 -45.37 -3.78 4.40
CA SER A 694 -46.23 -4.97 4.50
C SER A 694 -46.79 -5.63 3.22
N ASN A 695 -46.78 -6.97 3.28
CA ASN A 695 -47.28 -7.94 2.32
C ASN A 695 -48.66 -7.60 1.71
N ALA A 696 -48.75 -7.58 0.37
CA ALA A 696 -50.01 -7.77 -0.34
C ALA A 696 -49.78 -8.40 -1.71
N ALA A 697 -50.73 -9.25 -2.10
CA ALA A 697 -50.73 -10.20 -3.19
C ALA A 697 -50.52 -9.61 -4.60
N CYS A 698 -49.99 -10.46 -5.48
CA CYS A 698 -50.05 -10.30 -6.93
C CYS A 698 -51.48 -10.09 -7.41
N GLY A 699 -51.66 -9.13 -8.31
CA GLY A 699 -52.81 -8.99 -9.21
C GLY A 699 -52.31 -8.91 -10.66
N PRO A 700 -53.08 -9.44 -11.63
CA PRO A 700 -52.60 -9.76 -12.97
C PRO A 700 -52.62 -8.52 -13.86
N ASP A 701 -51.57 -8.32 -14.67
CA ASP A 701 -51.68 -8.07 -16.10
C ASP A 701 -50.33 -7.66 -16.73
N HIS A 702 -49.92 -8.47 -17.71
CA HIS A 702 -49.07 -8.18 -18.86
C HIS A 702 -47.52 -8.33 -18.83
N TYR A 703 -47.13 -9.58 -19.15
CA TYR A 703 -46.16 -10.06 -20.15
C TYR A 703 -44.64 -9.80 -20.03
N CYS A 704 -43.92 -10.89 -19.69
CA CYS A 704 -42.55 -11.14 -20.12
C CYS A 704 -42.50 -11.58 -21.59
N ARG A 705 -41.56 -11.02 -22.35
CA ARG A 705 -41.03 -11.66 -23.58
C ARG A 705 -39.74 -12.39 -23.18
N TYR A 706 -39.76 -13.71 -23.30
CA TYR A 706 -38.58 -14.56 -23.26
C TYR A 706 -38.01 -14.63 -24.68
N ASP A 707 -36.72 -14.37 -24.84
CA ASP A 707 -35.90 -15.04 -25.83
C ASP A 707 -34.71 -15.66 -25.10
N SER A 708 -34.60 -16.97 -25.28
CA SER A 708 -33.54 -17.89 -24.87
C SER A 708 -32.20 -17.51 -25.54
N GLU A 709 -31.01 -17.82 -25.04
CA GLU A 709 -30.51 -19.15 -24.69
C GLU A 709 -29.24 -19.08 -23.79
N TRP A 710 -29.03 -20.16 -23.03
CA TRP A 710 -27.83 -20.60 -22.27
C TRP A 710 -27.43 -19.84 -21.00
N TRP A 711 -27.89 -20.36 -19.84
CA TRP A 711 -27.25 -20.14 -18.53
C TRP A 711 -26.75 -21.45 -17.93
N SER A 712 -25.52 -21.35 -17.46
CA SER A 712 -24.76 -22.25 -16.60
C SER A 712 -25.26 -22.24 -15.15
N SER A 713 -25.18 -23.41 -14.52
CA SER A 713 -24.77 -23.65 -13.13
C SER A 713 -25.22 -22.66 -12.04
N CYS A 714 -26.34 -22.98 -11.37
CA CYS A 714 -26.77 -22.37 -10.11
C CYS A 714 -25.97 -22.90 -8.90
N TRP A 715 -25.57 -22.02 -7.99
CA TRP A 715 -25.34 -22.31 -6.57
C TRP A 715 -26.57 -21.87 -5.74
N PRO A 716 -26.91 -22.54 -4.62
CA PRO A 716 -28.21 -22.38 -3.98
C PRO A 716 -28.26 -21.25 -2.94
N CYS A 717 -29.28 -20.41 -3.04
CA CYS A 717 -29.81 -19.64 -1.91
C CYS A 717 -30.70 -20.56 -1.07
N SER A 718 -30.37 -20.73 0.21
CA SER A 718 -31.18 -21.42 1.19
C SER A 718 -32.46 -20.63 1.50
N THR A 719 -33.60 -21.08 1.00
CA THR A 719 -34.91 -20.83 1.62
C THR A 719 -35.50 -22.15 2.10
N VAL A 720 -35.95 -22.11 3.34
CA VAL A 720 -36.66 -23.17 4.07
C VAL A 720 -37.79 -23.74 3.20
N ARG A 721 -37.68 -25.02 2.83
CA ARG A 721 -38.83 -25.84 2.42
C ARG A 721 -39.25 -26.71 3.59
N VAL A 722 -40.52 -26.55 3.96
CA VAL A 722 -41.28 -27.51 4.74
C VAL A 722 -41.66 -28.63 3.77
N ASP A 723 -41.01 -29.78 3.88
CA ASP A 723 -41.48 -31.00 3.22
C ASP A 723 -42.25 -31.85 4.25
N ALA A 724 -43.53 -32.02 3.96
CA ALA A 724 -44.39 -32.98 4.63
C ALA A 724 -44.19 -34.37 4.05
N ALA A 725 -44.34 -35.37 4.93
CA ALA A 725 -44.54 -36.79 4.68
C ALA A 725 -43.29 -37.67 4.45
N ALA A 726 -42.77 -38.20 5.55
CA ALA A 726 -42.60 -39.65 5.74
C ALA A 726 -42.39 -39.96 7.23
N ALA A 727 -43.31 -40.71 7.84
CA ALA A 727 -43.11 -41.27 9.19
C ALA A 727 -42.07 -42.40 9.12
N PRO A 728 -41.27 -42.64 10.18
CA PRO A 728 -41.70 -43.63 11.17
C PRO A 728 -41.27 -43.41 12.64
N ALA A 729 -42.10 -43.99 13.52
CA ALA A 729 -41.87 -44.64 14.82
C ALA A 729 -41.36 -43.83 16.06
N PRO A 730 -41.95 -44.08 17.26
CA PRO A 730 -41.68 -43.36 18.50
C PRO A 730 -40.57 -44.01 19.33
N GLY A 731 -39.77 -43.20 20.04
CA GLY A 731 -38.75 -43.66 20.96
C GLY A 731 -38.51 -42.62 22.05
N GLU A 732 -38.58 -43.09 23.29
CA GLU A 732 -38.75 -42.36 24.55
C GLU A 732 -37.48 -41.64 25.08
N CYS A 733 -37.73 -40.83 26.11
CA CYS A 733 -36.85 -40.38 27.22
C CYS A 733 -36.06 -39.06 27.05
N PRO A 734 -35.74 -38.35 28.16
CA PRO A 734 -36.57 -38.08 29.34
C PRO A 734 -36.50 -36.59 29.80
N GLU A 735 -37.40 -36.25 30.73
CA GLU A 735 -37.41 -35.03 31.51
C GLU A 735 -36.12 -34.82 32.34
N GLY A 736 -35.73 -33.56 32.54
CA GLY A 736 -34.63 -33.15 33.40
C GLY A 736 -34.62 -31.64 33.66
N GLU A 737 -35.41 -31.25 34.67
CA GLU A 737 -35.33 -30.07 35.56
C GLU A 737 -34.95 -28.68 35.01
N ILE A 738 -35.96 -27.79 34.98
CA ILE A 738 -35.80 -26.34 35.12
C ILE A 738 -36.26 -25.95 36.53
N LEU A 739 -35.32 -25.39 37.31
CA LEU A 739 -35.60 -24.63 38.53
C LEU A 739 -36.05 -23.21 38.16
N GLY A 740 -37.12 -22.72 38.80
CA GLY A 740 -37.35 -21.28 38.98
C GLY A 740 -38.72 -20.77 38.57
N GLN A 741 -39.65 -20.79 39.51
CA GLN A 741 -41.00 -20.25 39.42
C GLN A 741 -41.04 -18.79 39.94
N VAL A 742 -41.45 -17.84 39.10
CA VAL A 742 -42.16 -16.58 39.44
C VAL A 742 -42.99 -16.28 38.18
N GLY A 743 -44.31 -16.17 38.13
CA GLY A 743 -45.32 -15.70 39.07
C GLY A 743 -46.31 -14.95 38.17
N GLY A 744 -47.51 -15.50 38.01
CA GLY A 744 -48.37 -15.24 36.85
C GLY A 744 -49.19 -13.94 36.81
N GLY A 745 -49.83 -13.78 35.65
CA GLY A 745 -50.92 -12.84 35.34
C GLY A 745 -50.71 -12.25 33.94
N GLY A 746 -51.55 -12.42 32.93
CA GLY A 746 -52.87 -13.00 32.82
C GLY A 746 -53.54 -12.37 31.59
N GLY A 747 -53.98 -13.20 30.64
CA GLY A 747 -54.81 -12.81 29.47
C GLY A 747 -54.04 -12.07 28.36
N GLY A 748 -54.18 -12.39 27.08
CA GLY A 748 -55.13 -13.24 26.37
C GLY A 748 -55.33 -12.65 24.97
N GLY A 749 -54.94 -13.39 23.94
CA GLY A 749 -55.60 -13.36 22.62
C GLY A 749 -54.99 -12.48 21.52
N ARG A 750 -54.41 -13.17 20.51
CA ARG A 750 -54.58 -13.03 19.04
C ARG A 750 -54.35 -11.62 18.46
N ARG A 751 -53.43 -11.41 17.51
CA ARG A 751 -52.96 -12.22 16.37
C ARG A 751 -51.54 -11.82 16.02
#